data_AF-A0A1Q9GJ16-F1
#
_entry.id   AF-A0A1Q9GJ16-F1
#
_cell.length_a   1.000
_cell.length_b   1.000
_cell.length_c   1.000
_cell.angle_alpha   90.00
_cell.angle_beta   90.00
_cell.angle_gamma   90.00
#
_symmetry.space_group_name_H-M   'P 1'
#
loop_
_entity.id
_entity.type
_entity.pdbx_description
1 polymer ?
#
loop_
_entity_poly.entity_id
_entity_poly.type
_entity_poly.pdbx_seq_one_letter_code
_entity_poly.pdbx_strand_id
1 'polypeptide(L)'
;MVDKDLLSIQEARALVHSARSAQNEFAQLSQERVDSIIKAIAEAATKQATELAQLAVEETGFGKVEDKTTKNRLASEKLYQAIKDMKTIGVINNDIAKKIIEIAVPTGVIAGIVPSTNPTSTTIYKSLISLKSGNAIVFTPHPSASKCIGKTVTLIRETLRSCGVSEDMVSVMNIPTLEGSGELMRKVDLILATGGPGMVKAAYSSGTPALGVGAGNVPVYIERTADINDAVTKIMASKTFDNGTICASEQAIITDKVIDAQVRATLKTQGGYFLQGSELDNVKRVMERPNGSMNPAIVGRDAKYIADLAGITVPSDTRLLIGEESGVGPAYPFSKEKLTALIGYYTVDDWNEACELSVKLLHNGGVGHSLAIHSKDESVICAFGLKKPVSRMLVNTPSTHGAVGLSTNLFPSFTLGCGAVGGSSTSDNVTPEHLFDIRRVAYDTEKLSYKAVQVNLQQTSSPFMYDSTASTINNVDTIPVEISARHVHLSEQDAMALYGGPLTKVRELSQPGQFLCKERIRLIGPKGVIDNVAVLGPSRSSSQVEISKADARILGIKTPLRQSGDIEGTPGIILASQNNIVGLEEGVIIAARHIHMPSKDAQRFGVVDKDVVSVHLQGERALVLEEVLVRVNDDFALSMHIDIDEGNSVCWNKDTTGRIVAKKQAF
;
A
#
# COMPACT_ATOMS: atom_id res chain seq x y z
N MET A 1 25.30 -45.56 1.59
CA MET A 1 23.93 -45.00 1.73
C MET A 1 24.15 -43.62 2.33
N VAL A 2 23.76 -42.54 1.66
CA VAL A 2 23.95 -41.18 2.20
C VAL A 2 22.62 -40.73 2.76
N ASP A 3 22.60 -40.27 4.00
CA ASP A 3 21.38 -39.88 4.70
C ASP A 3 20.79 -38.61 4.06
N LYS A 4 19.54 -38.71 3.61
CA LYS A 4 18.87 -37.68 2.79
C LYS A 4 18.68 -36.37 3.54
N ASP A 5 18.42 -36.44 4.83
CA ASP A 5 18.31 -35.31 5.74
C ASP A 5 19.64 -34.56 5.88
N LEU A 6 20.78 -35.27 6.04
CA LEU A 6 22.10 -34.66 6.11
C LEU A 6 22.46 -33.93 4.81
N LEU A 7 22.14 -34.53 3.66
CA LEU A 7 22.29 -33.88 2.35
C LEU A 7 21.41 -32.63 2.22
N SER A 8 20.16 -32.69 2.68
CA SER A 8 19.23 -31.56 2.66
C SER A 8 19.69 -30.39 3.53
N ILE A 9 20.19 -30.68 4.74
CA ILE A 9 20.78 -29.69 5.64
C ILE A 9 22.02 -29.03 5.00
N GLN A 10 22.89 -29.84 4.39
CA GLN A 10 24.09 -29.32 3.74
C GLN A 10 23.76 -28.49 2.49
N GLU A 11 22.76 -28.90 1.70
CA GLU A 11 22.23 -28.13 0.57
C GLU A 11 21.71 -26.77 1.05
N ALA A 12 20.87 -26.73 2.10
CA ALA A 12 20.36 -25.47 2.65
C ALA A 12 21.49 -24.50 3.04
N ARG A 13 22.53 -24.99 3.72
CA ARG A 13 23.71 -24.18 4.10
C ARG A 13 24.45 -23.64 2.88
N ALA A 14 24.68 -24.49 1.88
CA ALA A 14 25.38 -24.09 0.66
C ALA A 14 24.60 -23.03 -0.13
N LEU A 15 23.29 -23.22 -0.29
CA LEU A 15 22.41 -22.27 -0.98
C LEU A 15 22.39 -20.90 -0.27
N VAL A 16 22.30 -20.87 1.06
CA VAL A 16 22.35 -19.61 1.82
C VAL A 16 23.71 -18.92 1.65
N HIS A 17 24.81 -19.67 1.68
CA HIS A 17 26.14 -19.11 1.49
C HIS A 17 26.30 -18.44 0.10
N SER A 18 25.92 -19.14 -0.97
CA SER A 18 25.95 -18.59 -2.33
C SER A 18 25.02 -17.39 -2.50
N ALA A 19 23.79 -17.48 -1.96
CA ALA A 19 22.83 -16.39 -2.00
C ALA A 19 23.34 -15.13 -1.29
N ARG A 20 24.05 -15.28 -0.16
CA ARG A 20 24.62 -14.15 0.58
C ARG A 20 25.76 -13.48 -0.21
N SER A 21 26.59 -14.25 -0.91
CA SER A 21 27.61 -13.69 -1.80
C SER A 21 26.97 -12.91 -2.95
N ALA A 22 25.98 -13.51 -3.63
CA ALA A 22 25.27 -12.89 -4.73
C ALA A 22 24.53 -11.60 -4.30
N GLN A 23 23.89 -11.63 -3.13
CA GLN A 23 23.15 -10.50 -2.59
C GLN A 23 24.05 -9.30 -2.30
N ASN A 24 25.26 -9.52 -1.77
CA ASN A 24 26.22 -8.45 -1.52
C ASN A 24 26.61 -7.70 -2.81
N GLU A 25 26.79 -8.43 -3.92
CA GLU A 25 27.05 -7.84 -5.24
C GLU A 25 25.82 -7.12 -5.78
N PHE A 26 24.65 -7.75 -5.70
CA PHE A 26 23.38 -7.20 -6.18
C PHE A 26 22.98 -5.91 -5.43
N ALA A 27 23.28 -5.81 -4.14
CA ALA A 27 23.01 -4.64 -3.32
C ALA A 27 23.78 -3.37 -3.74
N GLN A 28 24.81 -3.50 -4.59
CA GLN A 28 25.55 -2.36 -5.15
C GLN A 28 24.93 -1.80 -6.43
N LEU A 29 23.89 -2.43 -6.97
CA LEU A 29 23.23 -1.99 -8.20
C LEU A 29 22.36 -0.74 -7.95
N SER A 30 22.19 0.08 -8.98
CA SER A 30 21.27 1.23 -8.92
C SER A 30 19.81 0.77 -9.02
N GLN A 31 18.88 1.64 -8.63
CA GLN A 31 17.44 1.40 -8.76
C GLN A 31 17.06 1.05 -10.20
N GLU A 32 17.54 1.81 -11.19
CA GLU A 32 17.24 1.60 -12.61
C GLU A 32 17.74 0.24 -13.08
N ARG A 33 18.90 -0.19 -12.57
CA ARG A 33 19.47 -1.49 -12.91
C ARG A 33 18.62 -2.62 -12.33
N VAL A 34 18.25 -2.53 -11.06
CA VAL A 34 17.32 -3.49 -10.43
C VAL A 34 16.01 -3.54 -11.21
N ASP A 35 15.42 -2.38 -11.53
CA ASP A 35 14.14 -2.29 -12.25
C ASP A 35 14.18 -2.95 -13.62
N SER A 36 15.29 -2.80 -14.36
CA SER A 36 15.49 -3.49 -15.63
C SER A 36 15.48 -5.02 -15.50
N ILE A 37 16.03 -5.55 -14.40
CA ILE A 37 16.07 -6.98 -14.12
C ILE A 37 14.68 -7.48 -13.71
N ILE A 38 13.97 -6.73 -12.86
CA ILE A 38 12.60 -7.06 -12.44
C ILE A 38 11.67 -7.10 -13.66
N LYS A 39 11.79 -6.14 -14.58
CA LYS A 39 11.04 -6.12 -15.83
C LYS A 39 11.32 -7.38 -16.66
N ALA A 40 12.58 -7.73 -16.88
CA ALA A 40 12.96 -8.90 -17.67
C ALA A 40 12.40 -10.21 -17.08
N ILE A 41 12.47 -10.38 -15.75
CA ILE A 41 11.91 -11.56 -15.07
C ILE A 41 10.38 -11.60 -15.20
N ALA A 42 9.71 -10.46 -15.01
CA ALA A 42 8.26 -10.38 -15.16
C ALA A 42 7.82 -10.78 -16.58
N GLU A 43 8.48 -10.24 -17.61
CA GLU A 43 8.20 -10.57 -19.01
C GLU A 43 8.45 -12.05 -19.33
N ALA A 44 9.56 -12.62 -18.84
CA ALA A 44 9.88 -14.03 -19.02
C ALA A 44 8.82 -14.94 -18.35
N ALA A 45 8.42 -14.61 -17.11
CA ALA A 45 7.40 -15.34 -16.37
C ALA A 45 6.01 -15.21 -17.02
N THR A 46 5.63 -14.03 -17.52
CA THR A 46 4.37 -13.83 -18.24
C THR A 46 4.33 -14.66 -19.52
N LYS A 47 5.43 -14.70 -20.29
CA LYS A 47 5.55 -15.52 -21.50
C LYS A 47 5.38 -17.01 -21.21
N GLN A 48 5.89 -17.48 -20.07
CA GLN A 48 5.82 -18.88 -19.64
C GLN A 48 4.62 -19.22 -18.75
N ALA A 49 3.68 -18.29 -18.56
CA ALA A 49 2.59 -18.43 -17.59
C ALA A 49 1.76 -19.70 -17.80
N THR A 50 1.46 -20.06 -19.04
CA THR A 50 0.64 -21.23 -19.40
C THR A 50 1.40 -22.54 -19.27
N GLU A 51 2.67 -22.59 -19.71
CA GLU A 51 3.49 -23.81 -19.58
C GLU A 51 3.72 -24.17 -18.10
N LEU A 52 4.03 -23.18 -17.27
CA LEU A 52 4.17 -23.36 -15.83
C LEU A 52 2.86 -23.77 -15.16
N ALA A 53 1.72 -23.25 -15.64
CA ALA A 53 0.39 -23.63 -15.15
C ALA A 53 0.08 -25.10 -15.46
N GLN A 54 0.33 -25.53 -16.69
CA GLN A 54 0.16 -26.93 -17.12
C GLN A 54 0.98 -27.88 -16.24
N LEU A 55 2.28 -27.58 -16.07
CA LEU A 55 3.17 -28.40 -15.25
C LEU A 55 2.71 -28.48 -13.79
N ALA A 56 2.21 -27.38 -13.23
CA ALA A 56 1.68 -27.38 -11.86
C ALA A 56 0.42 -28.24 -11.73
N VAL A 57 -0.50 -28.21 -12.69
CA VAL A 57 -1.69 -29.08 -12.70
C VAL A 57 -1.28 -30.55 -12.83
N GLU A 58 -0.37 -30.86 -13.75
CA GLU A 58 0.12 -32.23 -13.97
C GLU A 58 0.81 -32.82 -12.75
N GLU A 59 1.68 -32.05 -12.11
CA GLU A 59 2.45 -32.52 -10.95
C GLU A 59 1.58 -32.66 -9.70
N THR A 60 0.73 -31.67 -9.42
CA THR A 60 -0.04 -31.62 -8.16
C THR A 60 -1.39 -32.32 -8.26
N GLY A 61 -1.96 -32.41 -9.48
CA GLY A 61 -3.35 -32.77 -9.70
C GLY A 61 -4.35 -31.70 -9.27
N PHE A 62 -3.92 -30.50 -8.88
CA PHE A 62 -4.79 -29.47 -8.32
C PHE A 62 -5.18 -28.43 -9.37
N GLY A 63 -6.46 -28.08 -9.39
CA GLY A 63 -6.99 -26.90 -10.06
C GLY A 63 -7.07 -27.02 -11.57
N LYS A 64 -6.98 -25.88 -12.27
CA LYS A 64 -7.20 -25.75 -13.71
C LYS A 64 -6.10 -24.95 -14.38
N VAL A 65 -5.75 -25.31 -15.61
CA VAL A 65 -4.63 -24.71 -16.35
C VAL A 65 -4.89 -23.24 -16.64
N GLU A 66 -6.13 -22.90 -16.99
CA GLU A 66 -6.57 -21.54 -17.30
C GLU A 66 -6.49 -20.64 -16.06
N ASP A 67 -6.93 -21.15 -14.91
CA ASP A 67 -6.93 -20.41 -13.65
C ASP A 67 -5.51 -20.25 -13.09
N LYS A 68 -4.67 -21.30 -13.18
CA LYS A 68 -3.23 -21.18 -12.85
C LYS A 68 -2.48 -20.26 -13.80
N THR A 69 -2.86 -20.20 -15.08
CA THR A 69 -2.31 -19.19 -16.02
C THR A 69 -2.64 -17.79 -15.53
N THR A 70 -3.88 -17.55 -15.13
CA THR A 70 -4.32 -16.27 -14.56
C THR A 70 -3.55 -15.93 -13.29
N LYS A 71 -3.31 -16.91 -12.39
CA LYS A 71 -2.48 -16.72 -11.19
C LYS A 71 -1.03 -16.36 -11.54
N ASN A 72 -0.44 -17.00 -12.54
CA ASN A 72 0.92 -16.69 -12.99
C ASN A 72 1.02 -15.30 -13.62
N ARG A 73 0.00 -14.85 -14.38
CA ARG A 73 -0.08 -13.49 -14.92
C ARG A 73 -0.29 -12.45 -13.82
N LEU A 74 -1.10 -12.74 -12.81
CA LEU A 74 -1.21 -11.88 -11.62
C LEU A 74 0.15 -11.70 -10.92
N ALA A 75 0.87 -12.81 -10.73
CA ALA A 75 2.18 -12.81 -10.09
C ALA A 75 3.29 -12.13 -10.91
N SER A 76 3.12 -12.00 -12.23
CA SER A 76 4.13 -11.43 -13.13
C SER A 76 3.73 -10.04 -13.61
N GLU A 77 2.80 -9.97 -14.57
CA GLU A 77 2.37 -8.75 -15.24
C GLU A 77 1.75 -7.73 -14.27
N LYS A 78 0.71 -8.13 -13.53
CA LYS A 78 -0.02 -7.20 -12.66
C LYS A 78 0.82 -6.79 -11.44
N LEU A 79 1.57 -7.72 -10.86
CA LEU A 79 2.53 -7.41 -9.80
C LEU A 79 3.60 -6.42 -10.30
N TYR A 80 4.18 -6.65 -11.48
CA TYR A 80 5.18 -5.75 -12.06
C TYR A 80 4.64 -4.33 -12.19
N GLN A 81 3.41 -4.16 -12.69
CA GLN A 81 2.80 -2.83 -12.78
C GLN A 81 2.66 -2.14 -11.42
N ALA A 82 2.40 -2.90 -10.35
CA ALA A 82 2.29 -2.36 -8.99
C ALA A 82 3.65 -1.99 -8.36
N ILE A 83 4.74 -2.67 -8.74
CA ILE A 83 6.05 -2.47 -8.10
C ILE A 83 7.06 -1.66 -8.91
N LYS A 84 6.83 -1.46 -10.23
CA LYS A 84 7.82 -0.85 -11.13
C LYS A 84 8.32 0.51 -10.64
N ASP A 85 7.42 1.36 -10.11
CA ASP A 85 7.73 2.74 -9.70
C ASP A 85 8.09 2.87 -8.20
N MET A 86 8.06 1.76 -7.45
CA MET A 86 8.42 1.77 -6.02
C MET A 86 9.92 2.04 -5.86
N LYS A 87 10.27 2.96 -4.95
CA LYS A 87 11.66 3.22 -4.56
C LYS A 87 12.06 2.23 -3.47
N THR A 88 13.07 1.42 -3.75
CA THR A 88 13.45 0.29 -2.90
C THR A 88 14.96 0.14 -2.74
N ILE A 89 15.75 0.96 -3.44
CA ILE A 89 17.22 0.94 -3.42
C ILE A 89 17.74 2.32 -3.05
N GLY A 90 18.65 2.40 -2.08
CA GLY A 90 19.29 3.65 -1.68
C GLY A 90 18.34 4.61 -0.96
N VAL A 91 18.45 5.92 -1.24
CA VAL A 91 17.60 6.94 -0.61
C VAL A 91 16.18 6.85 -1.17
N ILE A 92 15.23 6.46 -0.33
CA ILE A 92 13.82 6.30 -0.72
C ILE A 92 12.98 7.53 -0.36
N ASN A 93 13.38 8.26 0.69
CA ASN A 93 12.71 9.48 1.13
C ASN A 93 13.73 10.44 1.78
N ASN A 94 13.49 11.74 1.64
CA ASN A 94 14.31 12.81 2.23
C ASN A 94 13.38 13.92 2.74
N ASP A 95 13.04 13.85 4.02
CA ASP A 95 12.20 14.81 4.72
C ASP A 95 13.08 15.94 5.27
N ILE A 96 13.30 16.97 4.44
CA ILE A 96 14.13 18.14 4.77
C ILE A 96 13.58 18.87 6.01
N ALA A 97 12.27 18.95 6.16
CA ALA A 97 11.63 19.66 7.27
C ALA A 97 11.91 18.98 8.62
N LYS A 98 11.88 17.64 8.64
CA LYS A 98 12.27 16.84 9.81
C LYS A 98 13.77 16.62 9.93
N LYS A 99 14.55 17.00 8.90
CA LYS A 99 15.96 16.68 8.74
C LYS A 99 16.23 15.18 8.86
N ILE A 100 15.43 14.37 8.15
CA ILE A 100 15.55 12.90 8.13
C ILE A 100 15.69 12.43 6.70
N ILE A 101 16.73 11.64 6.43
CA ILE A 101 16.85 10.85 5.20
C ILE A 101 16.53 9.39 5.53
N GLU A 102 15.67 8.77 4.73
CA GLU A 102 15.33 7.36 4.82
C GLU A 102 16.00 6.59 3.68
N ILE A 103 16.79 5.58 4.05
CA ILE A 103 17.55 4.73 3.15
C ILE A 103 17.02 3.31 3.28
N ALA A 104 16.63 2.71 2.16
CA ALA A 104 16.28 1.30 2.10
C ALA A 104 17.53 0.43 2.27
N VAL A 105 17.47 -0.51 3.20
CA VAL A 105 18.53 -1.49 3.48
C VAL A 105 17.93 -2.88 3.28
N PRO A 106 18.32 -3.62 2.22
CA PRO A 106 17.83 -4.98 2.01
C PRO A 106 18.06 -5.83 3.25
N THR A 107 17.07 -6.65 3.62
CA THR A 107 17.18 -7.55 4.77
C THR A 107 18.30 -8.59 4.62
N GLY A 108 18.62 -9.00 3.39
CA GLY A 108 19.68 -9.96 3.09
C GLY A 108 19.18 -11.16 2.31
N VAL A 109 19.29 -12.36 2.88
CA VAL A 109 18.80 -13.61 2.28
C VAL A 109 17.43 -13.95 2.86
N ILE A 110 16.47 -14.24 1.98
CA ILE A 110 15.09 -14.59 2.35
C ILE A 110 14.86 -16.09 2.14
N ALA A 111 14.22 -16.78 3.11
CA ALA A 111 13.66 -18.10 2.90
C ALA A 111 12.22 -17.99 2.35
N GLY A 112 11.99 -18.50 1.14
CA GLY A 112 10.67 -18.57 0.54
C GLY A 112 10.02 -19.94 0.76
N ILE A 113 9.04 -20.04 1.65
CA ILE A 113 8.25 -21.28 1.78
C ILE A 113 7.13 -21.26 0.73
N VAL A 114 7.02 -22.32 -0.08
CA VAL A 114 6.07 -22.37 -1.21
C VAL A 114 5.05 -23.50 -1.06
N PRO A 115 3.74 -23.21 -1.11
CA PRO A 115 2.70 -24.24 -0.98
C PRO A 115 2.44 -24.97 -2.30
N SER A 116 1.83 -26.16 -2.24
CA SER A 116 1.43 -26.94 -3.41
C SER A 116 0.20 -26.39 -4.15
N THR A 117 -0.60 -25.52 -3.52
CA THR A 117 -1.80 -24.91 -4.13
C THR A 117 -1.46 -23.80 -5.14
N ASN A 118 -0.42 -23.02 -4.83
CA ASN A 118 0.00 -21.83 -5.59
C ASN A 118 1.50 -21.90 -5.98
N PRO A 119 2.02 -23.02 -6.50
CA PRO A 119 3.46 -23.28 -6.50
C PRO A 119 4.24 -22.30 -7.38
N THR A 120 3.86 -22.19 -8.64
CA THR A 120 4.52 -21.36 -9.66
C THR A 120 4.26 -19.87 -9.40
N SER A 121 3.00 -19.47 -9.27
CA SER A 121 2.61 -18.07 -8.95
C SER A 121 3.26 -17.51 -7.69
N THR A 122 3.33 -18.26 -6.57
CA THR A 122 3.99 -17.79 -5.34
C THR A 122 5.50 -17.65 -5.54
N THR A 123 6.11 -18.56 -6.29
CA THR A 123 7.55 -18.51 -6.61
C THR A 123 7.87 -17.25 -7.42
N ILE A 124 7.11 -16.98 -8.49
CA ILE A 124 7.25 -15.76 -9.31
C ILE A 124 7.08 -14.50 -8.43
N TYR A 125 5.97 -14.44 -7.69
CA TYR A 125 5.65 -13.30 -6.84
C TYR A 125 6.75 -13.00 -5.82
N LYS A 126 7.19 -14.02 -5.06
CA LYS A 126 8.24 -13.85 -4.04
C LYS A 126 9.58 -13.46 -4.64
N SER A 127 9.96 -14.06 -5.78
CA SER A 127 11.19 -13.67 -6.47
C SER A 127 11.17 -12.20 -6.89
N LEU A 128 10.07 -11.73 -7.49
CA LEU A 128 9.98 -10.35 -7.94
C LEU A 128 10.05 -9.34 -6.78
N ILE A 129 9.31 -9.55 -5.68
CA ILE A 129 9.35 -8.62 -4.56
C ILE A 129 10.68 -8.66 -3.79
N SER A 130 11.28 -9.84 -3.64
CA SER A 130 12.59 -9.99 -2.97
C SER A 130 13.70 -9.31 -3.77
N LEU A 131 13.77 -9.55 -5.08
CA LEU A 131 14.76 -8.91 -5.93
C LEU A 131 14.54 -7.40 -6.03
N LYS A 132 13.28 -6.94 -6.13
CA LYS A 132 12.95 -5.51 -6.19
C LYS A 132 13.43 -4.77 -4.94
N SER A 133 13.40 -5.43 -3.79
CA SER A 133 13.89 -4.92 -2.50
C SER A 133 15.39 -5.19 -2.26
N GLY A 134 16.14 -5.70 -3.25
CA GLY A 134 17.59 -5.92 -3.17
C GLY A 134 18.01 -7.19 -2.42
N ASN A 135 17.09 -8.13 -2.22
CA ASN A 135 17.32 -9.38 -1.48
C ASN A 135 17.53 -10.58 -2.41
N ALA A 136 18.36 -11.52 -1.97
CA ALA A 136 18.35 -12.88 -2.53
C ALA A 136 17.27 -13.73 -1.86
N ILE A 137 16.79 -14.77 -2.55
CA ILE A 137 15.79 -15.69 -2.02
C ILE A 137 16.13 -17.14 -2.31
N VAL A 138 16.00 -17.98 -1.29
CA VAL A 138 16.15 -19.43 -1.35
C VAL A 138 14.80 -20.07 -1.02
N PHE A 139 14.25 -20.85 -1.96
CA PHE A 139 12.96 -21.50 -1.80
C PHE A 139 13.07 -22.88 -1.15
N THR A 140 12.10 -23.21 -0.31
CA THR A 140 11.78 -24.60 0.06
C THR A 140 10.45 -24.99 -0.59
N PRO A 141 10.46 -25.94 -1.54
CA PRO A 141 9.26 -26.35 -2.23
C PRO A 141 8.44 -27.34 -1.39
N HIS A 142 7.11 -27.29 -1.50
CA HIS A 142 6.29 -28.40 -1.06
C HIS A 142 6.65 -29.66 -1.88
N PRO A 143 6.86 -30.83 -1.26
CA PRO A 143 7.33 -32.03 -1.96
C PRO A 143 6.47 -32.48 -3.16
N SER A 144 5.16 -32.20 -3.12
CA SER A 144 4.22 -32.52 -4.21
C SER A 144 4.21 -31.52 -5.36
N ALA A 145 5.06 -30.50 -5.33
CA ALA A 145 5.12 -29.44 -6.33
C ALA A 145 6.58 -29.05 -6.68
N SER A 146 7.55 -29.89 -6.32
CA SER A 146 8.98 -29.56 -6.42
C SER A 146 9.44 -29.32 -7.86
N LYS A 147 8.89 -30.04 -8.85
CA LYS A 147 9.30 -29.92 -10.25
C LYS A 147 8.82 -28.61 -10.86
N CYS A 148 7.55 -28.23 -10.66
CA CYS A 148 7.02 -26.98 -11.20
C CYS A 148 7.63 -25.75 -10.53
N ILE A 149 7.91 -25.82 -9.22
CA ILE A 149 8.65 -24.78 -8.49
C ILE A 149 10.09 -24.70 -9.02
N GLY A 150 10.78 -25.84 -9.14
CA GLY A 150 12.13 -25.93 -9.68
C GLY A 150 12.24 -25.34 -11.08
N LYS A 151 11.33 -25.70 -11.98
CA LYS A 151 11.27 -25.15 -13.35
C LYS A 151 11.05 -23.64 -13.36
N THR A 152 10.23 -23.12 -12.45
CA THR A 152 10.01 -21.67 -12.30
C THR A 152 11.29 -20.97 -11.84
N VAL A 153 12.01 -21.54 -10.88
CA VAL A 153 13.29 -21.01 -10.41
C VAL A 153 14.36 -21.07 -11.50
N THR A 154 14.43 -22.15 -12.28
CA THR A 154 15.35 -22.26 -13.43
C THR A 154 15.11 -21.13 -14.44
N LEU A 155 13.85 -20.86 -14.81
CA LEU A 155 13.50 -19.76 -15.71
C LEU A 155 14.01 -18.40 -15.19
N ILE A 156 13.82 -18.14 -13.89
CA ILE A 156 14.26 -16.88 -13.27
C ILE A 156 15.79 -16.80 -13.24
N ARG A 157 16.48 -17.89 -12.89
CA ARG A 157 17.94 -17.99 -12.92
C ARG A 157 18.51 -17.74 -14.32
N GLU A 158 17.95 -18.36 -15.36
CA GLU A 158 18.36 -18.12 -16.74
C GLU A 158 18.19 -16.65 -17.15
N THR A 159 17.12 -16.00 -16.67
CA THR A 159 16.88 -14.57 -16.90
C THR A 159 17.86 -13.67 -16.14
N LEU A 160 18.23 -14.03 -14.90
CA LEU A 160 19.26 -13.35 -14.14
C LEU A 160 20.63 -13.43 -14.85
N ARG A 161 20.98 -14.64 -15.34
CA ARG A 161 22.20 -14.86 -16.13
C ARG A 161 22.23 -13.99 -17.39
N SER A 162 21.12 -13.92 -18.14
CA SER A 162 21.06 -13.08 -19.36
C SER A 162 21.13 -11.59 -19.04
N CYS A 163 20.72 -11.20 -17.83
CA CYS A 163 20.93 -9.86 -17.30
C CYS A 163 22.34 -9.64 -16.74
N GLY A 164 23.25 -10.61 -16.77
CA GLY A 164 24.62 -10.44 -16.26
C GLY A 164 24.71 -10.24 -14.75
N VAL A 165 23.75 -10.78 -13.99
CA VAL A 165 23.80 -10.84 -12.51
C VAL A 165 23.86 -12.30 -12.06
N SER A 166 24.34 -12.53 -10.84
CA SER A 166 24.46 -13.89 -10.30
C SER A 166 23.09 -14.58 -10.22
N GLU A 167 23.04 -15.81 -10.72
CA GLU A 167 21.84 -16.65 -10.64
C GLU A 167 21.50 -17.06 -9.22
N ASP A 168 22.48 -17.03 -8.31
CA ASP A 168 22.31 -17.43 -6.92
C ASP A 168 21.50 -16.42 -6.10
N MET A 169 21.11 -15.29 -6.72
CA MET A 169 20.05 -14.43 -6.21
C MET A 169 18.71 -15.16 -6.03
N VAL A 170 18.44 -16.19 -6.84
CA VAL A 170 17.23 -17.02 -6.71
C VAL A 170 17.62 -18.50 -6.80
N SER A 171 17.30 -19.26 -5.76
CA SER A 171 17.57 -20.70 -5.72
C SER A 171 16.46 -21.47 -5.02
N VAL A 172 16.51 -22.80 -5.08
CA VAL A 172 15.53 -23.70 -4.48
C VAL A 172 16.22 -24.96 -3.99
N MET A 173 15.76 -25.48 -2.85
CA MET A 173 16.20 -26.79 -2.35
C MET A 173 15.70 -27.91 -3.27
N ASN A 174 16.61 -28.77 -3.74
CA ASN A 174 16.26 -29.95 -4.54
C ASN A 174 15.87 -31.14 -3.67
N ILE A 175 16.32 -31.17 -2.42
CA ILE A 175 16.05 -32.25 -1.47
C ILE A 175 15.17 -31.68 -0.33
N PRO A 176 13.87 -31.44 -0.53
CA PRO A 176 13.02 -30.87 0.51
C PRO A 176 12.76 -31.90 1.62
N THR A 177 13.38 -31.71 2.79
CA THR A 177 13.04 -32.40 4.04
C THR A 177 12.65 -31.40 5.12
N LEU A 178 12.07 -31.89 6.22
CA LEU A 178 11.72 -31.04 7.37
C LEU A 178 12.99 -30.46 8.02
N GLU A 179 14.03 -31.28 8.13
CA GLU A 179 15.32 -30.93 8.74
C GLU A 179 16.04 -29.86 7.92
N GLY A 180 16.13 -30.04 6.60
CA GLY A 180 16.76 -29.04 5.73
C GLY A 180 15.95 -27.75 5.62
N SER A 181 14.61 -27.83 5.59
CA SER A 181 13.76 -26.61 5.64
C SER A 181 13.93 -25.87 6.97
N GLY A 182 14.03 -26.60 8.08
CA GLY A 182 14.33 -26.05 9.40
C GLY A 182 15.71 -25.41 9.47
N GLU A 183 16.72 -26.02 8.84
CA GLU A 183 18.06 -25.43 8.75
C GLU A 183 18.05 -24.15 7.91
N LEU A 184 17.38 -24.16 6.75
CA LEU A 184 17.23 -22.98 5.91
C LEU A 184 16.62 -21.82 6.71
N MET A 185 15.50 -22.05 7.38
CA MET A 185 14.82 -21.03 8.19
C MET A 185 15.72 -20.41 9.26
N ARG A 186 16.60 -21.19 9.90
CA ARG A 186 17.54 -20.70 10.94
C ARG A 186 18.75 -19.94 10.39
N LYS A 187 19.05 -20.04 9.09
CA LYS A 187 20.29 -19.52 8.48
C LYS A 187 20.09 -18.28 7.63
N VAL A 188 18.84 -17.97 7.26
CA VAL A 188 18.46 -16.77 6.50
C VAL A 188 18.20 -15.57 7.41
N ASP A 189 17.97 -14.40 6.82
CA ASP A 189 17.74 -13.13 7.52
C ASP A 189 16.23 -12.81 7.68
N LEU A 190 15.38 -13.36 6.80
CA LEU A 190 13.92 -13.25 6.88
C LEU A 190 13.22 -14.47 6.27
N ILE A 191 12.06 -14.86 6.80
CA ILE A 191 11.25 -15.96 6.28
C ILE A 191 9.91 -15.45 5.73
N LEU A 192 9.61 -15.76 4.47
CA LEU A 192 8.27 -15.64 3.91
C LEU A 192 7.54 -16.98 3.98
N ALA A 193 6.73 -17.17 5.02
CA ALA A 193 6.07 -18.42 5.32
C ALA A 193 4.64 -18.50 4.74
N THR A 194 4.53 -18.98 3.50
CA THR A 194 3.23 -19.27 2.86
C THR A 194 2.99 -20.78 2.88
N GLY A 195 2.21 -21.23 3.84
CA GLY A 195 1.91 -22.65 4.03
C GLY A 195 0.87 -22.86 5.12
N GLY A 196 0.61 -24.13 5.44
CA GLY A 196 -0.34 -24.47 6.50
C GLY A 196 0.12 -24.00 7.90
N PRO A 197 -0.77 -23.99 8.90
CA PRO A 197 -0.51 -23.46 10.24
C PRO A 197 0.74 -24.04 10.92
N GLY A 198 1.03 -25.34 10.71
CA GLY A 198 2.23 -25.97 11.27
C GLY A 198 3.53 -25.39 10.73
N MET A 199 3.59 -25.06 9.44
CA MET A 199 4.79 -24.49 8.81
C MET A 199 4.97 -23.02 9.21
N VAL A 200 3.88 -22.26 9.31
CA VAL A 200 3.91 -20.87 9.80
C VAL A 200 4.41 -20.83 11.25
N LYS A 201 3.88 -21.71 12.11
CA LYS A 201 4.37 -21.85 13.49
C LYS A 201 5.85 -22.19 13.54
N ALA A 202 6.32 -23.10 12.68
CA ALA A 202 7.75 -23.45 12.60
C ALA A 202 8.62 -22.24 12.18
N ALA A 203 8.14 -21.40 11.26
CA ALA A 203 8.85 -20.19 10.85
C ALA A 203 8.98 -19.18 12.01
N TYR A 204 7.90 -18.91 12.76
CA TYR A 204 7.95 -18.03 13.92
C TYR A 204 8.75 -18.59 15.10
N SER A 205 8.89 -19.92 15.19
CA SER A 205 9.73 -20.58 16.19
C SER A 205 11.19 -20.77 15.76
N SER A 206 11.58 -20.28 14.58
CA SER A 206 12.92 -20.52 14.04
C SER A 206 14.02 -19.68 14.70
N GLY A 207 13.65 -18.58 15.36
CA GLY A 207 14.58 -17.55 15.84
C GLY A 207 14.91 -16.47 14.81
N THR A 208 14.49 -16.66 13.55
CA THR A 208 14.61 -15.68 12.47
C THR A 208 13.29 -14.90 12.32
N PRO A 209 13.32 -13.59 12.03
CA PRO A 209 12.13 -12.83 11.67
C PRO A 209 11.31 -13.51 10.56
N ALA A 210 9.99 -13.51 10.70
CA ALA A 210 9.10 -14.18 9.76
C ALA A 210 7.87 -13.33 9.42
N LEU A 211 7.45 -13.40 8.15
CA LEU A 211 6.16 -12.94 7.65
C LEU A 211 5.36 -14.18 7.24
N GLY A 212 4.49 -14.60 8.14
CA GLY A 212 3.63 -15.78 7.96
C GLY A 212 2.20 -15.44 7.53
N VAL A 213 1.54 -16.41 6.92
CA VAL A 213 0.11 -16.36 6.59
C VAL A 213 -0.73 -17.13 7.62
N GLY A 214 -2.05 -17.11 7.48
CA GLY A 214 -2.99 -17.93 8.25
C GLY A 214 -3.87 -18.77 7.34
N ALA A 215 -4.64 -19.68 7.93
CA ALA A 215 -5.70 -20.40 7.23
C ALA A 215 -6.85 -19.44 6.86
N GLY A 216 -7.54 -19.72 5.75
CA GLY A 216 -8.62 -18.88 5.23
C GLY A 216 -9.98 -19.57 5.31
N ASN A 217 -10.67 -19.45 6.44
CA ASN A 217 -12.06 -19.88 6.57
C ASN A 217 -13.06 -18.75 6.27
N VAL A 218 -13.12 -18.31 5.01
CA VAL A 218 -13.81 -17.07 4.60
C VAL A 218 -15.35 -17.23 4.58
N PRO A 219 -16.13 -16.60 5.49
CA PRO A 219 -17.57 -16.47 5.31
C PRO A 219 -17.88 -15.38 4.27
N VAL A 220 -18.93 -15.59 3.47
CA VAL A 220 -19.55 -14.57 2.63
C VAL A 220 -20.99 -14.35 3.06
N TYR A 221 -21.34 -13.11 3.38
CA TYR A 221 -22.71 -12.73 3.72
C TYR A 221 -23.41 -12.08 2.52
N ILE A 222 -24.53 -12.66 2.08
CA ILE A 222 -25.44 -12.07 1.10
C ILE A 222 -26.61 -11.47 1.87
N GLU A 223 -26.55 -10.16 2.04
CA GLU A 223 -27.51 -9.36 2.79
C GLU A 223 -28.75 -9.03 1.92
N ARG A 224 -29.93 -8.82 2.53
CA ARG A 224 -31.21 -8.68 1.80
C ARG A 224 -31.25 -7.58 0.73
N THR A 225 -30.39 -6.56 0.78
CA THR A 225 -30.34 -5.49 -0.23
C THR A 225 -29.40 -5.81 -1.41
N ALA A 226 -28.66 -6.91 -1.35
CA ALA A 226 -27.72 -7.31 -2.38
C ALA A 226 -28.38 -7.53 -3.75
N ASP A 227 -27.63 -7.30 -4.81
CA ASP A 227 -27.95 -7.88 -6.11
C ASP A 227 -27.60 -9.37 -6.06
N ILE A 228 -28.61 -10.24 -5.95
CA ILE A 228 -28.43 -11.67 -5.73
C ILE A 228 -27.76 -12.35 -6.93
N ASN A 229 -28.07 -11.94 -8.16
CA ASN A 229 -27.48 -12.54 -9.35
C ASN A 229 -25.99 -12.20 -9.44
N ASP A 230 -25.64 -10.93 -9.27
CA ASP A 230 -24.26 -10.48 -9.23
C ASP A 230 -23.47 -11.12 -8.07
N ALA A 231 -24.06 -11.17 -6.87
CA ALA A 231 -23.46 -11.79 -5.70
C ALA A 231 -23.13 -13.27 -5.93
N VAL A 232 -24.12 -14.05 -6.40
CA VAL A 232 -23.90 -15.47 -6.68
C VAL A 232 -22.89 -15.67 -7.82
N THR A 233 -22.92 -14.85 -8.87
CA THR A 233 -21.92 -14.93 -9.95
C THR A 233 -20.51 -14.68 -9.44
N LYS A 234 -20.31 -13.69 -8.57
CA LYS A 234 -19.01 -13.38 -7.97
C LYS A 234 -18.53 -14.49 -7.03
N ILE A 235 -19.42 -15.02 -6.18
CA ILE A 235 -19.11 -16.16 -5.30
C ILE A 235 -18.75 -17.39 -6.11
N MET A 236 -19.53 -17.74 -7.14
CA MET A 236 -19.24 -18.89 -8.01
C MET A 236 -17.93 -18.70 -8.78
N ALA A 237 -17.66 -17.50 -9.30
CA ALA A 237 -16.39 -17.19 -9.96
C ALA A 237 -15.20 -17.33 -9.01
N SER A 238 -15.29 -16.80 -7.79
CA SER A 238 -14.24 -16.92 -6.78
C SER A 238 -14.03 -18.35 -6.29
N LYS A 239 -15.11 -19.03 -5.90
CA LYS A 239 -15.03 -20.35 -5.29
C LYS A 239 -14.57 -21.44 -6.25
N THR A 240 -14.97 -21.34 -7.52
CA THR A 240 -14.64 -22.35 -8.53
C THR A 240 -13.33 -22.06 -9.27
N PHE A 241 -12.72 -20.89 -9.01
CA PHE A 241 -11.41 -20.51 -9.53
C PHE A 241 -10.31 -21.41 -8.97
N ASP A 242 -9.58 -22.06 -9.87
CA ASP A 242 -8.57 -23.06 -9.62
C ASP A 242 -9.08 -24.17 -8.67
N ASN A 243 -10.39 -24.49 -8.76
CA ASN A 243 -11.11 -25.40 -7.87
C ASN A 243 -10.99 -25.05 -6.38
N GLY A 244 -10.95 -23.76 -6.04
CA GLY A 244 -10.99 -23.28 -4.66
C GLY A 244 -9.66 -23.41 -3.91
N THR A 245 -8.52 -23.50 -4.61
CA THR A 245 -7.18 -23.65 -3.98
C THR A 245 -6.66 -22.37 -3.30
N ILE A 246 -7.27 -21.22 -3.56
CA ILE A 246 -6.88 -19.95 -2.92
C ILE A 246 -7.50 -19.87 -1.53
N CYS A 247 -6.68 -19.60 -0.51
CA CYS A 247 -7.11 -19.46 0.89
C CYS A 247 -8.17 -18.37 1.09
N ALA A 248 -8.16 -17.32 0.28
CA ALA A 248 -9.18 -16.28 0.32
C ALA A 248 -10.53 -16.67 -0.30
N SER A 249 -10.68 -17.89 -0.87
CA SER A 249 -11.94 -18.35 -1.44
C SER A 249 -13.01 -18.60 -0.37
N GLU A 250 -14.26 -18.36 -0.73
CA GLU A 250 -15.41 -18.50 0.16
C GLU A 250 -15.51 -19.94 0.70
N GLN A 251 -15.81 -20.08 1.98
CA GLN A 251 -15.97 -21.37 2.65
C GLN A 251 -17.41 -21.57 3.13
N ALA A 252 -18.15 -20.50 3.39
CA ALA A 252 -19.54 -20.54 3.82
C ALA A 252 -20.32 -19.38 3.21
N ILE A 253 -21.46 -19.67 2.60
CA ILE A 253 -22.47 -18.66 2.25
C ILE A 253 -23.41 -18.51 3.43
N ILE A 254 -23.62 -17.28 3.88
CA ILE A 254 -24.62 -16.88 4.86
C ILE A 254 -25.60 -15.97 4.14
N THR A 255 -26.90 -16.20 4.28
CA THR A 255 -27.89 -15.31 3.65
C THR A 255 -29.10 -15.07 4.52
N ASP A 256 -29.72 -13.90 4.34
CA ASP A 256 -30.96 -13.56 5.01
C ASP A 256 -32.11 -14.46 4.53
N LYS A 257 -32.90 -14.95 5.49
CA LYS A 257 -34.06 -15.82 5.27
C LYS A 257 -35.07 -15.27 4.26
N VAL A 258 -35.22 -13.95 4.19
CA VAL A 258 -36.13 -13.28 3.26
C VAL A 258 -35.73 -13.41 1.78
N ILE A 259 -34.45 -13.69 1.49
CA ILE A 259 -33.92 -13.87 0.13
C ILE A 259 -33.38 -15.29 -0.13
N ASP A 260 -33.37 -16.16 0.88
CA ASP A 260 -32.85 -17.53 0.82
C ASP A 260 -33.34 -18.33 -0.39
N ALA A 261 -34.65 -18.34 -0.65
CA ALA A 261 -35.23 -19.07 -1.78
C ALA A 261 -34.66 -18.60 -3.13
N GLN A 262 -34.47 -17.30 -3.31
CA GLN A 262 -33.92 -16.71 -4.53
C GLN A 262 -32.42 -17.03 -4.66
N VAL A 263 -31.66 -16.91 -3.58
CA VAL A 263 -30.22 -17.26 -3.55
C VAL A 263 -30.01 -18.74 -3.92
N ARG A 264 -30.79 -19.65 -3.34
CA ARG A 264 -30.75 -21.09 -3.65
C ARG A 264 -31.07 -21.37 -5.11
N ALA A 265 -32.09 -20.73 -5.65
CA ALA A 265 -32.46 -20.87 -7.06
C ALA A 265 -31.33 -20.40 -7.98
N THR A 266 -30.76 -19.22 -7.72
CA THR A 266 -29.65 -18.66 -8.52
C THR A 266 -28.40 -19.52 -8.43
N LEU A 267 -28.05 -20.05 -7.25
CA LEU A 267 -26.94 -20.98 -7.08
C LEU A 267 -27.11 -22.24 -7.96
N LYS A 268 -28.31 -22.84 -7.95
CA LYS A 268 -28.62 -24.01 -8.79
C LYS A 268 -28.48 -23.69 -10.28
N THR A 269 -29.04 -22.57 -10.73
CA THR A 269 -28.93 -22.13 -12.14
C THR A 269 -27.48 -21.91 -12.57
N GLN A 270 -26.58 -21.54 -11.66
CA GLN A 270 -25.16 -21.30 -11.97
C GLN A 270 -24.25 -22.53 -11.75
N GLY A 271 -24.83 -23.71 -11.51
CA GLY A 271 -24.11 -24.99 -11.37
C GLY A 271 -23.80 -25.42 -9.94
N GLY A 272 -24.50 -24.86 -8.95
CA GLY A 272 -24.45 -25.31 -7.55
C GLY A 272 -25.37 -26.51 -7.29
N TYR A 273 -24.86 -27.56 -6.67
CA TYR A 273 -25.63 -28.76 -6.32
C TYR A 273 -25.78 -28.86 -4.79
N PHE A 274 -27.01 -28.76 -4.30
CA PHE A 274 -27.33 -28.89 -2.87
C PHE A 274 -27.40 -30.36 -2.49
N LEU A 275 -26.50 -30.79 -1.61
CA LEU A 275 -26.41 -32.16 -1.11
C LEU A 275 -27.52 -32.42 -0.07
N GLN A 276 -28.22 -33.55 -0.19
CA GLN A 276 -29.30 -33.93 0.73
C GLN A 276 -29.19 -35.38 1.19
N GLY A 277 -29.71 -35.68 2.38
CA GLY A 277 -29.78 -37.05 2.92
C GLY A 277 -28.44 -37.79 2.86
N SER A 278 -28.45 -38.99 2.28
CA SER A 278 -27.26 -39.85 2.19
C SER A 278 -26.13 -39.27 1.34
N GLU A 279 -26.41 -38.36 0.39
CA GLU A 279 -25.38 -37.71 -0.41
C GLU A 279 -24.51 -36.79 0.45
N LEU A 280 -25.15 -36.01 1.33
CA LEU A 280 -24.45 -35.13 2.27
C LEU A 280 -23.56 -35.95 3.22
N ASP A 281 -24.08 -37.05 3.75
CA ASP A 281 -23.33 -37.94 4.65
C ASP A 281 -22.15 -38.61 3.96
N ASN A 282 -22.32 -39.03 2.70
CA ASN A 282 -21.27 -39.58 1.86
C ASN A 282 -20.15 -38.56 1.63
N VAL A 283 -20.50 -37.31 1.29
CA VAL A 283 -19.51 -36.25 1.08
C VAL A 283 -18.80 -35.88 2.39
N LYS A 284 -19.52 -35.72 3.50
CA LYS A 284 -18.92 -35.46 4.82
C LYS A 284 -17.89 -36.52 5.21
N ARG A 285 -18.13 -37.81 4.88
CA ARG A 285 -17.19 -38.91 5.13
C ARG A 285 -15.87 -38.81 4.35
N VAL A 286 -15.86 -38.21 3.17
CA VAL A 286 -14.63 -38.06 2.38
C VAL A 286 -13.89 -36.73 2.63
N MET A 287 -14.57 -35.76 3.27
CA MET A 287 -13.99 -34.45 3.60
C MET A 287 -12.85 -34.55 4.60
N GLU A 288 -12.95 -35.45 5.58
CA GLU A 288 -12.02 -35.50 6.71
C GLU A 288 -11.36 -36.88 6.84
N ARG A 289 -10.13 -36.88 7.32
CA ARG A 289 -9.43 -38.07 7.79
C ARG A 289 -9.95 -38.48 9.17
N PRO A 290 -9.68 -39.71 9.64
CA PRO A 290 -10.09 -40.16 10.97
C PRO A 290 -9.60 -39.27 12.13
N ASN A 291 -8.52 -38.52 11.93
CA ASN A 291 -7.98 -37.57 12.91
C ASN A 291 -8.66 -36.18 12.86
N GLY A 292 -9.72 -36.00 12.08
CA GLY A 292 -10.48 -34.74 11.93
C GLY A 292 -9.80 -33.67 11.05
N SER A 293 -8.64 -33.97 10.47
CA SER A 293 -7.98 -33.10 9.50
C SER A 293 -8.60 -33.23 8.11
N MET A 294 -8.59 -32.14 7.34
CA MET A 294 -9.10 -32.16 5.96
C MET A 294 -8.34 -33.17 5.09
N ASN A 295 -9.08 -33.89 4.26
CA ASN A 295 -8.54 -34.88 3.35
C ASN A 295 -7.81 -34.20 2.19
N PRO A 296 -6.47 -34.35 2.04
CA PRO A 296 -5.75 -33.71 0.95
C PRO A 296 -6.10 -34.29 -0.43
N ALA A 297 -6.75 -35.46 -0.51
CA ALA A 297 -7.15 -36.06 -1.78
C ALA A 297 -8.18 -35.20 -2.55
N ILE A 298 -8.97 -34.37 -1.85
CA ILE A 298 -10.00 -33.52 -2.44
C ILE A 298 -9.53 -32.08 -2.69
N VAL A 299 -8.33 -31.70 -2.24
CA VAL A 299 -7.81 -30.32 -2.39
C VAL A 299 -7.64 -29.99 -3.87
N GLY A 300 -8.18 -28.86 -4.30
CA GLY A 300 -8.13 -28.41 -5.69
C GLY A 300 -8.78 -29.35 -6.70
N ARG A 301 -9.59 -30.31 -6.27
CA ARG A 301 -10.35 -31.19 -7.17
C ARG A 301 -11.69 -30.54 -7.54
N ASP A 302 -12.18 -30.85 -8.73
CA ASP A 302 -13.49 -30.39 -9.17
C ASP A 302 -14.63 -31.13 -8.44
N ALA A 303 -15.85 -30.61 -8.57
CA ALA A 303 -17.03 -31.15 -7.92
C ALA A 303 -17.32 -32.60 -8.33
N LYS A 304 -17.05 -32.97 -9.59
CA LYS A 304 -17.35 -34.31 -10.12
C LYS A 304 -16.41 -35.36 -9.51
N TYR A 305 -15.12 -35.04 -9.40
CA TYR A 305 -14.14 -35.91 -8.74
C TYR A 305 -14.52 -36.18 -7.28
N ILE A 306 -14.95 -35.14 -6.55
CA ILE A 306 -15.36 -35.28 -5.14
C ILE A 306 -16.63 -36.13 -5.04
N ALA A 307 -17.59 -35.91 -5.94
CA ALA A 307 -18.81 -36.72 -6.02
C ALA A 307 -18.49 -38.21 -6.27
N ASP A 308 -17.60 -38.51 -7.22
CA ASP A 308 -17.17 -39.87 -7.53
C ASP A 308 -16.45 -40.53 -6.35
N LEU A 309 -15.57 -39.79 -5.68
CA LEU A 309 -14.89 -40.26 -4.47
C LEU A 309 -15.87 -40.55 -3.32
N ALA A 310 -16.93 -39.76 -3.21
CA ALA A 310 -18.01 -39.96 -2.24
C ALA A 310 -19.02 -41.04 -2.66
N GLY A 311 -18.92 -41.59 -3.88
CA GLY A 311 -19.86 -42.57 -4.40
C GLY A 311 -21.25 -42.00 -4.69
N ILE A 312 -21.34 -40.72 -5.09
CA ILE A 312 -22.59 -40.05 -5.48
C ILE A 312 -22.54 -39.63 -6.96
N THR A 313 -23.70 -39.52 -7.58
CA THR A 313 -23.83 -39.07 -8.97
C THR A 313 -24.40 -37.65 -8.99
N VAL A 314 -23.70 -36.72 -9.64
CA VAL A 314 -24.16 -35.34 -9.83
C VAL A 314 -24.24 -35.01 -11.33
N PRO A 315 -25.08 -34.03 -11.74
CA PRO A 315 -25.11 -33.54 -13.12
C PRO A 315 -23.72 -33.13 -13.63
N SER A 316 -23.46 -33.34 -14.93
CA SER A 316 -22.14 -33.12 -15.53
C SER A 316 -21.67 -31.66 -15.52
N ASP A 317 -22.62 -30.73 -15.45
CA ASP A 317 -22.39 -29.28 -15.38
C ASP A 317 -22.26 -28.78 -13.92
N THR A 318 -22.24 -29.68 -12.93
CA THR A 318 -22.03 -29.31 -11.53
C THR A 318 -20.64 -28.70 -11.33
N ARG A 319 -20.61 -27.48 -10.81
CA ARG A 319 -19.39 -26.70 -10.55
C ARG A 319 -19.04 -26.62 -9.06
N LEU A 320 -20.04 -26.69 -8.19
CA LEU A 320 -19.89 -26.50 -6.75
C LEU A 320 -20.87 -27.39 -5.97
N LEU A 321 -20.35 -28.13 -4.99
CA LEU A 321 -21.17 -28.92 -4.06
C LEU A 321 -21.47 -28.09 -2.80
N ILE A 322 -22.74 -28.01 -2.42
CA ILE A 322 -23.23 -27.13 -1.36
C ILE A 322 -23.81 -27.99 -0.24
N GLY A 323 -23.25 -27.86 0.97
CA GLY A 323 -23.73 -28.54 2.18
C GLY A 323 -24.34 -27.55 3.16
N GLU A 324 -25.61 -27.77 3.52
CA GLU A 324 -26.25 -27.01 4.58
C GLU A 324 -25.72 -27.43 5.95
N GLU A 325 -25.47 -26.46 6.83
CA GLU A 325 -25.04 -26.72 8.20
C GLU A 325 -25.88 -25.93 9.20
N SER A 326 -26.11 -26.54 10.35
CA SER A 326 -26.83 -25.94 11.48
C SER A 326 -25.90 -25.42 12.58
N GLY A 327 -24.58 -25.54 12.41
CA GLY A 327 -23.60 -25.16 13.42
C GLY A 327 -22.18 -25.02 12.88
N VAL A 328 -21.26 -24.67 13.79
CA VAL A 328 -19.85 -24.42 13.48
C VAL A 328 -18.98 -25.25 14.41
N GLY A 329 -17.90 -25.84 13.87
CA GLY A 329 -16.89 -26.55 14.64
C GLY A 329 -16.64 -27.98 14.16
N PRO A 330 -15.99 -28.82 15.00
CA PRO A 330 -15.55 -30.16 14.60
C PRO A 330 -16.66 -31.11 14.15
N ALA A 331 -17.89 -30.95 14.66
CA ALA A 331 -19.04 -31.76 14.28
C ALA A 331 -19.68 -31.35 12.93
N TYR A 332 -19.24 -30.23 12.36
CA TYR A 332 -19.82 -29.60 11.17
C TYR A 332 -18.71 -29.40 10.10
N PRO A 333 -18.34 -30.44 9.33
CA PRO A 333 -17.21 -30.36 8.39
C PRO A 333 -17.31 -29.22 7.36
N PHE A 334 -18.53 -28.86 6.92
CA PHE A 334 -18.70 -27.76 5.96
C PHE A 334 -18.43 -26.37 6.58
N SER A 335 -18.31 -26.28 7.90
CA SER A 335 -17.93 -25.05 8.63
C SER A 335 -16.43 -24.75 8.65
N LYS A 336 -15.57 -25.67 8.16
CA LYS A 336 -14.10 -25.52 8.14
C LYS A 336 -13.59 -24.97 6.81
N GLU A 337 -12.31 -24.62 6.74
CA GLU A 337 -11.61 -24.38 5.47
C GLU A 337 -11.50 -25.68 4.66
N LYS A 338 -11.85 -25.65 3.37
CA LYS A 338 -11.94 -26.86 2.52
C LYS A 338 -11.01 -26.88 1.32
N LEU A 339 -10.53 -25.72 0.85
CA LEU A 339 -9.64 -25.57 -0.33
C LEU A 339 -10.03 -26.41 -1.56
N THR A 340 -11.32 -26.49 -1.84
CA THR A 340 -11.92 -27.40 -2.82
C THR A 340 -13.25 -26.84 -3.35
N ALA A 341 -13.90 -27.55 -4.28
CA ALA A 341 -15.23 -27.25 -4.82
C ALA A 341 -16.39 -27.65 -3.88
N LEU A 342 -16.24 -27.38 -2.57
CA LEU A 342 -17.24 -27.55 -1.53
C LEU A 342 -17.48 -26.22 -0.78
N ILE A 343 -18.73 -25.90 -0.47
CA ILE A 343 -19.10 -24.71 0.30
C ILE A 343 -20.20 -25.01 1.32
N GLY A 344 -20.09 -24.43 2.52
CA GLY A 344 -21.17 -24.47 3.51
C GLY A 344 -22.27 -23.47 3.17
N TYR A 345 -23.50 -23.73 3.60
CA TYR A 345 -24.64 -22.84 3.40
C TYR A 345 -25.42 -22.66 4.69
N TYR A 346 -25.70 -21.41 5.06
CA TYR A 346 -26.40 -21.02 6.28
C TYR A 346 -27.46 -19.96 5.95
N THR A 347 -28.59 -20.06 6.64
CA THR A 347 -29.69 -19.09 6.56
C THR A 347 -29.84 -18.45 7.94
N VAL A 348 -29.97 -17.11 7.98
CA VAL A 348 -30.06 -16.30 9.21
C VAL A 348 -31.24 -15.33 9.10
N ASP A 349 -31.77 -14.87 10.22
CA ASP A 349 -32.93 -13.96 10.23
C ASP A 349 -32.54 -12.52 9.88
N ASP A 350 -31.34 -12.07 10.28
CA ASP A 350 -30.84 -10.73 10.02
C ASP A 350 -29.30 -10.61 10.00
N TRP A 351 -28.83 -9.37 9.76
CA TRP A 351 -27.41 -9.05 9.68
C TRP A 351 -26.69 -9.17 11.03
N ASN A 352 -27.39 -9.06 12.17
CA ASN A 352 -26.78 -9.25 13.48
C ASN A 352 -26.44 -10.72 13.71
N GLU A 353 -27.37 -11.62 13.38
CA GLU A 353 -27.11 -13.05 13.43
C GLU A 353 -26.02 -13.46 12.42
N ALA A 354 -26.05 -12.90 11.20
CA ALA A 354 -24.99 -13.07 10.21
C ALA A 354 -23.61 -12.64 10.74
N CYS A 355 -23.58 -11.54 11.50
CA CYS A 355 -22.36 -11.01 12.13
C CYS A 355 -21.80 -12.01 13.15
N GLU A 356 -22.62 -12.51 14.07
CA GLU A 356 -22.21 -13.47 15.09
C GLU A 356 -21.77 -14.82 14.49
N LEU A 357 -22.51 -15.32 13.49
CA LEU A 357 -22.15 -16.56 12.79
C LEU A 357 -20.82 -16.41 12.04
N SER A 358 -20.60 -15.27 11.38
CA SER A 358 -19.33 -14.99 10.70
C SER A 358 -18.16 -15.01 11.68
N VAL A 359 -18.31 -14.42 12.87
CA VAL A 359 -17.28 -14.44 13.93
C VAL A 359 -16.99 -15.88 14.37
N LYS A 360 -18.01 -16.71 14.58
CA LYS A 360 -17.85 -18.14 14.92
C LYS A 360 -17.08 -18.90 13.84
N LEU A 361 -17.45 -18.72 12.56
CA LEU A 361 -16.76 -19.34 11.43
C LEU A 361 -15.29 -18.90 11.35
N LEU A 362 -15.02 -17.62 11.54
CA LEU A 362 -13.64 -17.11 11.57
C LEU A 362 -12.84 -17.71 12.72
N HIS A 363 -13.40 -17.80 13.94
CA HIS A 363 -12.74 -18.49 15.05
C HIS A 363 -12.50 -19.99 14.79
N ASN A 364 -13.23 -20.60 13.86
CA ASN A 364 -13.02 -21.96 13.38
C ASN A 364 -11.97 -22.05 12.24
N GLY A 365 -10.93 -21.20 12.26
CA GLY A 365 -9.76 -21.33 11.37
C GLY A 365 -9.63 -20.30 10.25
N GLY A 366 -10.19 -19.10 10.41
CA GLY A 366 -10.09 -17.99 9.45
C GLY A 366 -9.75 -16.62 10.05
N VAL A 367 -9.52 -16.53 11.36
CA VAL A 367 -9.24 -15.26 12.06
C VAL A 367 -8.04 -14.55 11.42
N GLY A 368 -8.20 -13.26 11.17
CA GLY A 368 -7.19 -12.39 10.58
C GLY A 368 -7.13 -12.43 9.06
N HIS A 369 -7.71 -13.45 8.41
CA HIS A 369 -7.54 -13.66 6.97
C HIS A 369 -8.48 -12.77 6.13
N SER A 370 -9.69 -13.24 5.83
CA SER A 370 -10.64 -12.53 4.96
C SER A 370 -12.11 -12.80 5.32
N LEU A 371 -12.99 -11.86 4.98
CA LEU A 371 -14.45 -12.00 4.96
C LEU A 371 -15.00 -11.29 3.72
N ALA A 372 -16.11 -11.78 3.16
CA ALA A 372 -16.82 -11.10 2.07
C ALA A 372 -18.25 -10.72 2.47
N ILE A 373 -18.74 -9.61 1.92
CA ILE A 373 -20.14 -9.17 2.04
C ILE A 373 -20.65 -8.70 0.67
N HIS A 374 -21.86 -9.10 0.34
CA HIS A 374 -22.65 -8.52 -0.74
C HIS A 374 -23.83 -7.78 -0.13
N SER A 375 -23.89 -6.47 -0.33
CA SER A 375 -24.92 -5.58 0.20
C SER A 375 -24.90 -4.24 -0.53
N LYS A 376 -26.05 -3.54 -0.57
CA LYS A 376 -26.17 -2.14 -0.98
C LYS A 376 -26.36 -1.20 0.21
N ASP A 377 -26.41 -1.74 1.43
CA ASP A 377 -26.55 -0.98 2.67
C ASP A 377 -25.18 -0.67 3.28
N GLU A 378 -24.73 0.57 3.10
CA GLU A 378 -23.45 1.04 3.63
C GLU A 378 -23.39 1.00 5.16
N SER A 379 -24.53 1.12 5.86
CA SER A 379 -24.54 1.06 7.33
C SER A 379 -24.19 -0.35 7.82
N VAL A 380 -24.72 -1.39 7.15
CA VAL A 380 -24.40 -2.79 7.46
C VAL A 380 -22.96 -3.11 7.08
N ILE A 381 -22.48 -2.63 5.92
CA ILE A 381 -21.10 -2.80 5.49
C ILE A 381 -20.14 -2.19 6.53
N CYS A 382 -20.36 -0.93 6.95
CA CYS A 382 -19.56 -0.28 7.98
C CYS A 382 -19.62 -1.02 9.32
N ALA A 383 -20.80 -1.47 9.75
CA ALA A 383 -20.97 -2.22 11.00
C ALA A 383 -20.20 -3.55 11.00
N PHE A 384 -20.14 -4.24 9.85
CA PHE A 384 -19.28 -5.41 9.68
C PHE A 384 -17.80 -5.03 9.73
N GLY A 385 -17.39 -3.98 9.02
CA GLY A 385 -15.99 -3.53 8.98
C GLY A 385 -15.40 -3.20 10.34
N LEU A 386 -16.20 -2.61 11.24
CA LEU A 386 -15.75 -2.25 12.59
C LEU A 386 -15.64 -3.43 13.56
N LYS A 387 -16.29 -4.57 13.28
CA LYS A 387 -16.41 -5.69 14.24
C LYS A 387 -15.61 -6.94 13.85
N LYS A 388 -15.38 -7.18 12.55
CA LYS A 388 -14.89 -8.48 12.09
C LYS A 388 -13.36 -8.61 12.26
N PRO A 389 -12.86 -9.70 12.86
CA PRO A 389 -11.44 -9.89 13.11
C PRO A 389 -10.75 -10.42 11.85
N VAL A 390 -10.77 -9.66 10.75
CA VAL A 390 -10.12 -9.99 9.48
C VAL A 390 -9.31 -8.80 8.98
N SER A 391 -8.24 -9.07 8.24
CA SER A 391 -7.43 -8.00 7.65
C SER A 391 -7.95 -7.55 6.28
N ARG A 392 -8.76 -8.38 5.62
CA ARG A 392 -9.39 -8.08 4.33
C ARG A 392 -10.89 -8.32 4.42
N MET A 393 -11.67 -7.24 4.48
CA MET A 393 -13.11 -7.31 4.27
C MET A 393 -13.44 -6.88 2.84
N LEU A 394 -14.10 -7.75 2.10
CA LEU A 394 -14.32 -7.62 0.67
C LEU A 394 -15.79 -7.32 0.41
N VAL A 395 -16.06 -6.19 -0.24
CA VAL A 395 -17.41 -5.71 -0.48
C VAL A 395 -17.76 -5.86 -1.95
N ASN A 396 -18.86 -6.55 -2.25
CA ASN A 396 -19.42 -6.70 -3.59
C ASN A 396 -18.41 -7.18 -4.65
N THR A 397 -17.45 -8.04 -4.28
CA THR A 397 -16.36 -8.51 -5.15
C THR A 397 -16.07 -10.00 -4.88
N PRO A 398 -15.65 -10.79 -5.89
CA PRO A 398 -15.27 -12.20 -5.70
C PRO A 398 -14.15 -12.31 -4.65
N SER A 399 -14.27 -13.11 -3.59
CA SER A 399 -13.37 -13.01 -2.44
C SER A 399 -11.91 -13.35 -2.78
N THR A 400 -11.70 -14.41 -3.59
CA THR A 400 -10.40 -14.82 -4.11
C THR A 400 -9.73 -13.68 -4.86
N HIS A 401 -10.44 -13.10 -5.83
CA HIS A 401 -9.90 -12.07 -6.72
C HIS A 401 -9.69 -10.76 -5.96
N GLY A 402 -10.60 -10.44 -5.03
CA GLY A 402 -10.54 -9.22 -4.25
C GLY A 402 -9.38 -9.24 -3.27
N ALA A 403 -9.21 -10.32 -2.50
CA ALA A 403 -8.16 -10.43 -1.49
C ALA A 403 -6.75 -10.36 -2.07
N VAL A 404 -6.52 -10.99 -3.22
CA VAL A 404 -5.19 -11.01 -3.88
C VAL A 404 -4.91 -9.74 -4.68
N GLY A 405 -5.79 -8.73 -4.64
CA GLY A 405 -5.60 -7.46 -5.36
C GLY A 405 -5.91 -7.51 -6.85
N LEU A 406 -6.66 -8.53 -7.32
CA LEU A 406 -7.04 -8.66 -8.73
C LEU A 406 -8.27 -7.82 -9.09
N SER A 407 -9.34 -7.89 -8.30
CA SER A 407 -10.59 -7.15 -8.53
C SER A 407 -10.81 -5.96 -7.58
N THR A 408 -9.84 -5.68 -6.72
CA THR A 408 -9.82 -4.52 -5.80
C THR A 408 -8.50 -3.77 -5.95
N ASN A 409 -8.38 -2.64 -5.25
CA ASN A 409 -7.15 -1.87 -5.14
C ASN A 409 -6.23 -2.33 -3.98
N LEU A 410 -6.49 -3.50 -3.40
CA LEU A 410 -5.51 -4.14 -2.52
C LEU A 410 -4.25 -4.48 -3.32
N PHE A 411 -3.09 -4.49 -2.66
CA PHE A 411 -1.84 -4.78 -3.34
C PHE A 411 -1.82 -6.22 -3.92
N PRO A 412 -1.36 -6.44 -5.16
CA PRO A 412 -1.28 -7.78 -5.75
C PRO A 412 -0.36 -8.71 -4.95
N SER A 413 -0.89 -9.76 -4.31
CA SER A 413 -0.08 -10.62 -3.44
C SER A 413 -0.57 -12.06 -3.34
N PHE A 414 0.39 -12.98 -3.21
CA PHE A 414 0.18 -14.39 -2.85
C PHE A 414 0.66 -14.72 -1.43
N THR A 415 0.96 -13.70 -0.61
CA THR A 415 1.27 -13.85 0.83
C THR A 415 0.41 -12.85 1.60
N LEU A 416 -0.69 -13.35 2.13
CA LEU A 416 -1.73 -12.56 2.80
C LEU A 416 -1.53 -12.66 4.32
N GLY A 417 -0.93 -11.63 4.93
CA GLY A 417 -0.66 -11.58 6.36
C GLY A 417 -1.96 -11.54 7.16
N CYS A 418 -2.05 -12.31 8.24
CA CYS A 418 -3.29 -12.42 9.03
C CYS A 418 -3.30 -11.57 10.32
N GLY A 419 -2.31 -10.68 10.47
CA GLY A 419 -2.12 -9.85 11.65
C GLY A 419 -1.85 -10.67 12.92
N ALA A 420 -1.64 -9.97 14.04
CA ALA A 420 -1.31 -10.60 15.32
C ALA A 420 -2.39 -11.61 15.77
N VAL A 421 -3.65 -11.32 15.45
CA VAL A 421 -4.79 -12.19 15.77
C VAL A 421 -4.72 -13.55 15.06
N GLY A 422 -4.11 -13.61 13.87
CA GLY A 422 -3.82 -14.85 13.14
C GLY A 422 -2.42 -15.41 13.40
N GLY A 423 -1.69 -14.89 14.39
CA GLY A 423 -0.31 -15.28 14.69
C GLY A 423 0.70 -14.80 13.64
N SER A 424 0.40 -13.70 12.94
CA SER A 424 1.29 -13.08 11.95
C SER A 424 1.81 -11.70 12.39
N SER A 425 3.00 -11.33 11.92
CA SER A 425 3.64 -10.03 12.16
C SER A 425 3.04 -8.88 11.36
N THR A 426 2.28 -9.17 10.29
CA THR A 426 1.58 -8.17 9.48
C THR A 426 0.19 -8.65 9.08
N SER A 427 -0.74 -7.71 8.92
CA SER A 427 -2.07 -7.89 8.33
C SER A 427 -2.08 -7.71 6.82
N ASP A 428 -0.98 -7.23 6.25
CA ASP A 428 -1.00 -6.68 4.90
C ASP A 428 -0.94 -7.76 3.83
N ASN A 429 -1.31 -7.38 2.62
CA ASN A 429 -0.82 -8.06 1.43
C ASN A 429 0.67 -7.73 1.35
N VAL A 430 1.55 -8.73 1.53
CA VAL A 430 3.00 -8.49 1.60
C VAL A 430 3.49 -7.87 0.28
N THR A 431 4.43 -6.93 0.37
CA THR A 431 4.96 -6.08 -0.71
C THR A 431 6.50 -5.99 -0.60
N PRO A 432 7.21 -5.37 -1.56
CA PRO A 432 8.65 -5.08 -1.41
C PRO A 432 9.01 -4.26 -0.16
N GLU A 433 8.13 -3.38 0.33
CA GLU A 433 8.36 -2.54 1.53
C GLU A 433 8.51 -3.36 2.81
N HIS A 434 7.98 -4.58 2.82
CA HIS A 434 8.12 -5.50 3.94
C HIS A 434 9.49 -6.20 3.99
N LEU A 435 10.30 -6.05 2.94
CA LEU A 435 11.51 -6.83 2.72
C LEU A 435 12.79 -6.00 2.78
N PHE A 436 12.72 -4.74 3.21
CA PHE A 436 13.88 -3.93 3.52
C PHE A 436 13.66 -3.16 4.80
N ASP A 437 14.74 -2.91 5.53
CA ASP A 437 14.73 -2.03 6.69
C ASP A 437 14.86 -0.58 6.24
N ILE A 438 14.31 0.33 7.04
CA ILE A 438 14.50 1.77 6.84
C ILE A 438 15.60 2.25 7.80
N ARG A 439 16.78 2.55 7.25
CA ARG A 439 17.81 3.28 7.98
C ARG A 439 17.48 4.78 7.93
N ARG A 440 17.36 5.39 9.10
CA ARG A 440 17.11 6.83 9.24
C ARG A 440 18.40 7.57 9.56
N VAL A 441 18.83 8.43 8.65
CA VAL A 441 19.88 9.42 8.91
C VAL A 441 19.18 10.68 9.39
N ALA A 442 19.11 10.84 10.72
CA ALA A 442 18.47 11.97 11.35
C ALA A 442 19.54 12.99 11.79
N TYR A 443 19.36 14.25 11.40
CA TYR A 443 20.19 15.36 11.87
C TYR A 443 19.56 16.03 13.09
N ASP A 444 20.38 16.71 13.88
CA ASP A 444 19.92 17.48 15.04
C ASP A 444 18.84 18.51 14.64
N THR A 445 17.74 18.53 15.39
CA THR A 445 16.59 19.40 15.17
C THR A 445 16.80 20.80 15.73
N GLU A 446 17.72 20.98 16.68
CA GLU A 446 18.07 22.29 17.22
C GLU A 446 18.82 23.16 16.19
N LYS A 447 18.92 24.46 16.49
CA LYS A 447 19.90 25.33 15.83
C LYS A 447 21.27 25.00 16.43
N LEU A 448 22.06 24.19 15.72
CA LEU A 448 23.49 24.07 15.97
C LEU A 448 24.14 25.47 15.99
N SER A 449 24.55 25.94 17.17
CA SER A 449 25.36 27.16 17.31
C SER A 449 26.83 26.79 17.11
N TYR A 450 27.34 26.92 15.88
CA TYR A 450 28.78 26.89 15.65
C TYR A 450 29.36 28.29 15.87
N LYS A 451 30.33 28.42 16.79
CA LYS A 451 31.21 29.59 16.83
C LYS A 451 32.14 29.51 15.61
N ALA A 452 32.03 30.49 14.72
CA ALA A 452 32.89 30.61 13.55
C ALA A 452 34.35 30.82 13.96
N VAL A 453 35.26 30.01 13.38
CA VAL A 453 36.69 30.33 13.29
C VAL A 453 36.91 30.97 11.92
N GLN A 454 37.45 32.19 11.91
CA GLN A 454 37.75 32.93 10.69
C GLN A 454 38.94 32.30 9.96
N VAL A 455 38.79 32.07 8.65
CA VAL A 455 39.91 31.99 7.71
C VAL A 455 39.69 33.04 6.64
N ASN A 456 40.69 33.88 6.50
CA ASN A 456 40.72 35.06 5.63
C ASN A 456 41.26 34.64 4.26
N LEU A 457 40.54 34.92 3.17
CA LEU A 457 41.08 34.85 1.82
C LEU A 457 40.68 36.09 1.03
N GLN A 458 41.72 36.78 0.56
CA GLN A 458 41.68 38.06 -0.13
C GLN A 458 41.06 37.97 -1.53
N GLN A 459 40.53 39.14 -1.90
CA GLN A 459 40.03 39.62 -3.19
C GLN A 459 40.80 39.16 -4.43
N THR A 460 40.06 38.97 -5.54
CA THR A 460 40.32 39.71 -6.79
C THR A 460 39.04 39.80 -7.64
N SER A 461 38.76 41.02 -8.10
CA SER A 461 37.67 41.47 -8.97
C SER A 461 38.07 41.47 -10.45
N SER A 462 37.12 41.26 -11.37
CA SER A 462 36.77 42.18 -12.49
C SER A 462 35.85 41.53 -13.57
N PRO A 463 35.16 42.32 -14.42
CA PRO A 463 33.74 42.14 -14.72
C PRO A 463 33.42 41.73 -16.17
N PHE A 464 32.20 41.26 -16.39
CA PHE A 464 31.55 41.29 -17.71
C PHE A 464 30.28 42.15 -17.66
N MET A 465 30.20 43.11 -18.58
CA MET A 465 29.05 43.97 -18.85
C MET A 465 27.97 43.22 -19.64
N TYR A 466 26.70 43.54 -19.37
CA TYR A 466 25.65 43.50 -20.39
C TYR A 466 24.68 44.66 -20.27
N ASP A 467 24.08 44.93 -21.42
CA ASP A 467 23.50 46.16 -21.94
C ASP A 467 22.15 46.56 -21.34
N SER A 468 21.92 47.87 -21.45
CA SER A 468 20.78 48.68 -21.06
C SER A 468 19.58 48.53 -22.01
N THR A 469 18.37 48.49 -21.45
CA THR A 469 17.16 49.24 -21.89
C THR A 469 15.93 48.78 -21.09
N ALA A 470 15.82 49.27 -19.86
CA ALA A 470 14.56 49.34 -19.13
C ALA A 470 14.63 50.61 -18.27
N SER A 471 13.58 51.44 -18.35
CA SER A 471 13.46 52.69 -17.60
C SER A 471 13.72 52.42 -16.11
N THR A 472 14.91 52.81 -15.68
CA THR A 472 15.49 52.42 -14.41
C THR A 472 14.81 53.23 -13.33
N ILE A 473 13.97 52.58 -12.52
CA ILE A 473 13.73 53.06 -11.17
C ILE A 473 15.09 52.94 -10.47
N ASN A 474 15.82 54.04 -10.37
CA ASN A 474 17.03 54.12 -9.56
C ASN A 474 16.62 54.02 -8.10
N ASN A 475 16.49 52.80 -7.60
CA ASN A 475 16.52 52.55 -6.17
C ASN A 475 17.54 51.46 -5.89
N VAL A 476 18.59 51.81 -5.13
CA VAL A 476 19.55 50.86 -4.53
C VAL A 476 18.86 50.09 -3.39
N ASP A 477 17.67 50.54 -3.00
CA ASP A 477 16.86 49.97 -1.94
C ASP A 477 16.33 48.58 -2.29
N THR A 478 16.47 47.68 -1.34
CA THR A 478 16.00 46.30 -1.45
C THR A 478 14.92 46.01 -0.40
N ILE A 479 14.09 45.02 -0.72
CA ILE A 479 12.98 44.56 0.10
C ILE A 479 13.34 43.16 0.62
N PRO A 480 13.26 42.89 1.93
CA PRO A 480 13.43 41.53 2.45
C PRO A 480 12.41 40.58 1.84
N VAL A 481 12.85 39.40 1.42
CA VAL A 481 11.98 38.38 0.82
C VAL A 481 11.80 37.24 1.80
N GLU A 482 10.57 36.81 2.03
CA GLU A 482 10.19 35.77 2.97
C GLU A 482 9.37 34.67 2.29
N ILE A 483 9.59 33.43 2.75
CA ILE A 483 8.81 32.28 2.29
C ILE A 483 7.53 32.15 3.11
N SER A 484 6.40 32.20 2.43
CA SER A 484 5.11 31.78 2.96
C SER A 484 5.02 30.26 2.85
N ALA A 485 5.36 29.57 3.94
CA ALA A 485 5.18 28.13 4.04
C ALA A 485 3.69 27.77 4.12
N ARG A 486 3.34 26.52 3.75
CA ARG A 486 1.96 26.03 3.84
C ARG A 486 1.39 26.23 5.25
N HIS A 487 0.19 26.79 5.34
CA HIS A 487 -0.43 27.08 6.62
C HIS A 487 -1.95 27.20 6.51
N VAL A 488 -2.60 27.23 7.68
CA VAL A 488 -4.04 27.42 7.82
C VAL A 488 -4.31 28.62 8.71
N HIS A 489 -5.22 29.48 8.30
CA HIS A 489 -5.90 30.40 9.18
C HIS A 489 -7.26 29.81 9.53
N LEU A 490 -7.63 29.83 10.82
CA LEU A 490 -8.89 29.26 11.28
C LEU A 490 -9.84 30.35 11.74
N SER A 491 -11.14 30.12 11.52
CA SER A 491 -12.19 30.82 12.24
C SER A 491 -12.18 30.46 13.72
N GLU A 492 -12.76 31.30 14.57
CA GLU A 492 -12.94 30.95 16.00
C GLU A 492 -13.79 29.68 16.17
N GLN A 493 -14.81 29.52 15.33
CA GLN A 493 -15.69 28.36 15.32
C GLN A 493 -14.91 27.07 14.99
N ASP A 494 -14.09 27.09 13.94
CA ASP A 494 -13.35 25.91 13.52
C ASP A 494 -12.20 25.60 14.48
N ALA A 495 -11.55 26.63 15.03
CA ALA A 495 -10.55 26.44 16.10
C ALA A 495 -11.17 25.75 17.32
N MET A 496 -12.37 26.17 17.74
CA MET A 496 -13.12 25.53 18.81
C MET A 496 -13.51 24.09 18.47
N ALA A 497 -14.00 23.83 17.25
CA ALA A 497 -14.39 22.49 16.81
C ALA A 497 -13.19 21.53 16.73
N LEU A 498 -12.03 22.02 16.28
CA LEU A 498 -10.83 21.20 16.09
C LEU A 498 -10.07 20.94 17.40
N TYR A 499 -9.96 21.96 18.26
CA TYR A 499 -9.05 21.95 19.41
C TYR A 499 -9.73 22.21 20.76
N GLY A 500 -11.02 22.54 20.79
CA GLY A 500 -11.78 22.76 22.02
C GLY A 500 -11.45 24.06 22.76
N GLY A 501 -10.81 25.02 22.10
CA GLY A 501 -10.42 26.30 22.69
C GLY A 501 -9.77 27.27 21.70
N PRO A 502 -9.38 28.48 22.17
CA PRO A 502 -8.67 29.46 21.35
C PRO A 502 -7.26 28.98 20.99
N LEU A 503 -6.72 29.52 19.90
CA LEU A 503 -5.38 29.17 19.40
C LEU A 503 -4.27 29.64 20.36
N THR A 504 -3.25 28.80 20.55
CA THR A 504 -2.17 29.07 21.51
C THR A 504 -0.97 29.68 20.81
N LYS A 505 -0.67 30.95 21.10
CA LYS A 505 0.50 31.65 20.54
C LYS A 505 1.83 31.03 20.98
N VAL A 506 2.73 30.78 20.04
CA VAL A 506 4.11 30.30 20.28
C VAL A 506 5.13 31.40 20.05
N ARG A 507 5.08 32.06 18.89
CA ARG A 507 5.99 33.16 18.54
C ARG A 507 5.36 34.12 17.55
N GLU A 508 5.78 35.37 17.60
CA GLU A 508 5.43 36.37 16.57
C GLU A 508 6.04 36.01 15.21
N LEU A 509 5.34 36.40 14.16
CA LEU A 509 5.84 36.41 12.80
C LEU A 509 6.42 37.78 12.44
N SER A 510 6.97 37.89 11.24
CA SER A 510 7.55 39.12 10.69
C SER A 510 6.52 40.24 10.55
N GLN A 511 5.29 39.90 10.17
CA GLN A 511 4.18 40.84 10.11
C GLN A 511 3.62 41.12 11.52
N PRO A 512 3.57 42.41 11.94
CA PRO A 512 3.06 42.78 13.26
C PRO A 512 1.67 42.22 13.54
N GLY A 513 1.47 41.70 14.75
CA GLY A 513 0.19 41.14 15.19
C GLY A 513 -0.13 39.72 14.68
N GLN A 514 0.66 39.16 13.77
CA GLN A 514 0.51 37.77 13.31
C GLN A 514 1.44 36.84 14.08
N PHE A 515 0.98 35.62 14.40
CA PHE A 515 1.76 34.67 15.19
C PHE A 515 1.59 33.22 14.74
N LEU A 516 2.63 32.43 14.97
CA LEU A 516 2.58 30.97 14.84
C LEU A 516 1.90 30.38 16.09
N CYS A 517 0.97 29.47 15.88
CA CYS A 517 0.28 28.76 16.94
C CYS A 517 0.96 27.42 17.30
N LYS A 518 0.66 26.90 18.49
CA LYS A 518 1.11 25.57 18.95
C LYS A 518 0.40 24.47 18.18
N GLU A 519 -0.85 24.72 17.83
CA GLU A 519 -1.72 23.81 17.12
C GLU A 519 -1.18 23.49 15.73
N ARG A 520 -1.33 22.22 15.36
CA ARG A 520 -0.95 21.68 14.06
C ARG A 520 -2.14 20.96 13.48
N ILE A 521 -2.23 20.97 12.16
CA ILE A 521 -3.39 20.42 11.47
C ILE A 521 -2.99 19.51 10.33
N ARG A 522 -3.79 18.48 10.11
CA ARG A 522 -3.71 17.60 8.96
C ARG A 522 -4.67 18.10 7.89
N LEU A 523 -4.18 18.20 6.65
CA LEU A 523 -4.97 18.47 5.46
C LEU A 523 -5.26 17.15 4.75
N ILE A 524 -6.52 16.87 4.48
CA ILE A 524 -6.96 15.64 3.80
C ILE A 524 -7.66 16.05 2.49
N GLY A 525 -7.01 15.76 1.36
CA GLY A 525 -7.58 15.94 0.04
C GLY A 525 -7.96 14.60 -0.61
N PRO A 526 -8.61 14.62 -1.80
CA PRO A 526 -9.10 13.41 -2.45
C PRO A 526 -8.04 12.37 -2.80
N LYS A 527 -6.77 12.77 -2.94
CA LYS A 527 -5.67 11.87 -3.34
C LYS A 527 -4.64 11.61 -2.25
N GLY A 528 -4.57 12.46 -1.24
CA GLY A 528 -3.46 12.44 -0.31
C GLY A 528 -3.68 13.30 0.91
N VAL A 529 -2.74 13.18 1.83
CA VAL A 529 -2.79 13.82 3.15
C VAL A 529 -1.48 14.57 3.37
N ILE A 530 -1.57 15.76 3.96
CA ILE A 530 -0.41 16.53 4.42
C ILE A 530 -0.56 16.75 5.92
N ASP A 531 0.39 16.19 6.68
CA ASP A 531 0.43 16.28 8.13
C ASP A 531 1.21 17.51 8.62
N ASN A 532 0.96 17.86 9.89
CA ASN A 532 1.75 18.84 10.65
C ASN A 532 1.79 20.25 10.01
N VAL A 533 0.70 20.67 9.37
CA VAL A 533 0.55 22.00 8.79
C VAL A 533 0.43 23.05 9.89
N ALA A 534 1.10 24.19 9.70
CA ALA A 534 1.09 25.29 10.66
C ALA A 534 -0.29 25.95 10.74
N VAL A 535 -0.73 26.29 11.95
CA VAL A 535 -1.86 27.17 12.17
C VAL A 535 -1.33 28.55 12.54
N LEU A 536 -1.81 29.59 11.86
CA LEU A 536 -1.42 30.97 12.11
C LEU A 536 -2.57 31.76 12.73
N GLY A 537 -2.25 32.52 13.77
CA GLY A 537 -3.16 33.42 14.45
C GLY A 537 -2.88 34.90 14.17
N PRO A 538 -3.81 35.80 14.52
CA PRO A 538 -5.07 35.52 15.20
C PRO A 538 -6.10 34.80 14.32
N SER A 539 -7.15 34.25 14.93
CA SER A 539 -8.29 33.70 14.19
C SER A 539 -8.90 34.74 13.25
N ARG A 540 -9.42 34.27 12.12
CA ARG A 540 -10.04 35.12 11.08
C ARG A 540 -11.55 34.94 11.06
N SER A 541 -12.26 35.71 10.24
CA SER A 541 -13.70 35.53 10.03
C SER A 541 -14.05 34.20 9.35
N SER A 542 -13.15 33.69 8.50
CA SER A 542 -13.31 32.45 7.76
C SER A 542 -12.02 31.64 7.77
N SER A 543 -12.17 30.32 7.76
CA SER A 543 -11.02 29.41 7.64
C SER A 543 -10.50 29.38 6.21
N GLN A 544 -9.18 29.36 6.05
CA GLN A 544 -8.52 29.27 4.75
C GLN A 544 -7.22 28.48 4.84
N VAL A 545 -6.89 27.79 3.75
CA VAL A 545 -5.73 26.92 3.63
C VAL A 545 -4.85 27.44 2.48
N GLU A 546 -3.65 27.87 2.81
CA GLU A 546 -2.66 28.36 1.84
C GLU A 546 -1.59 27.29 1.59
N ILE A 547 -1.48 26.84 0.35
CA ILE A 547 -0.58 25.75 -0.09
C ILE A 547 0.16 26.10 -1.37
N SER A 548 1.26 25.41 -1.68
CA SER A 548 1.93 25.57 -2.98
C SER A 548 1.26 24.77 -4.10
N LYS A 549 1.69 24.94 -5.35
CA LYS A 549 1.18 24.15 -6.47
C LYS A 549 1.58 22.67 -6.34
N ALA A 550 2.77 22.40 -5.82
CA ALA A 550 3.22 21.04 -5.52
C ALA A 550 2.30 20.37 -4.48
N ASP A 551 1.91 21.10 -3.43
CA ASP A 551 1.02 20.59 -2.38
C ASP A 551 -0.39 20.29 -2.90
N ALA A 552 -0.92 21.16 -3.76
CA ALA A 552 -2.21 20.94 -4.40
C ALA A 552 -2.24 19.63 -5.21
N ARG A 553 -1.12 19.25 -5.85
CA ARG A 553 -0.99 17.97 -6.57
C ARG A 553 -1.01 16.78 -5.63
N ILE A 554 -0.33 16.87 -4.48
CA ILE A 554 -0.31 15.81 -3.45
C ILE A 554 -1.72 15.58 -2.91
N LEU A 555 -2.41 16.66 -2.54
CA LEU A 555 -3.77 16.60 -2.00
C LEU A 555 -4.80 16.20 -3.07
N GLY A 556 -4.50 16.41 -4.36
CA GLY A 556 -5.41 16.13 -5.46
C GLY A 556 -6.51 17.17 -5.64
N ILE A 557 -6.25 18.41 -5.24
CA ILE A 557 -7.20 19.53 -5.30
C ILE A 557 -6.82 20.47 -6.44
N LYS A 558 -7.80 20.89 -7.25
CA LYS A 558 -7.59 21.89 -8.31
C LYS A 558 -7.59 23.30 -7.73
N THR A 559 -6.53 23.62 -6.98
CA THR A 559 -6.41 24.86 -6.24
C THR A 559 -6.08 26.07 -7.15
N PRO A 560 -6.86 27.17 -7.07
CA PRO A 560 -6.60 28.40 -7.83
C PRO A 560 -5.53 29.27 -7.15
N LEU A 561 -4.85 30.11 -7.93
CA LEU A 561 -3.96 31.18 -7.44
C LEU A 561 -4.82 32.37 -7.02
N ARG A 562 -4.75 32.77 -5.75
CA ARG A 562 -5.60 33.83 -5.16
C ARG A 562 -4.84 34.64 -4.14
N GLN A 563 -5.32 35.85 -3.88
CA GLN A 563 -4.82 36.67 -2.79
C GLN A 563 -5.33 36.12 -1.45
N SER A 564 -4.51 36.17 -0.38
CA SER A 564 -4.98 35.79 0.96
C SER A 564 -6.21 36.61 1.34
N GLY A 565 -7.30 35.93 1.73
CA GLY A 565 -8.63 36.50 1.99
C GLY A 565 -9.63 36.40 0.83
N ASP A 566 -9.19 36.14 -0.40
CA ASP A 566 -10.06 35.91 -1.57
C ASP A 566 -10.35 34.41 -1.74
N ILE A 567 -11.35 33.91 -0.99
CA ILE A 567 -11.67 32.48 -0.88
C ILE A 567 -12.98 32.07 -1.54
N GLU A 568 -13.77 33.01 -2.04
CA GLU A 568 -15.09 32.72 -2.61
C GLU A 568 -14.99 31.81 -3.85
N GLY A 569 -15.79 30.73 -3.85
CA GLY A 569 -15.84 29.78 -4.96
C GLY A 569 -14.56 28.96 -5.15
N THR A 570 -13.68 28.95 -4.14
CA THR A 570 -12.50 28.09 -4.12
C THR A 570 -12.86 26.67 -3.66
N PRO A 571 -12.04 25.65 -3.98
CA PRO A 571 -12.29 24.31 -3.49
C PRO A 571 -12.20 24.21 -1.96
N GLY A 572 -12.98 23.29 -1.40
CA GLY A 572 -12.91 22.89 0.01
C GLY A 572 -11.85 21.84 0.32
N ILE A 573 -11.72 21.50 1.61
CA ILE A 573 -10.81 20.47 2.12
C ILE A 573 -11.27 19.97 3.49
N ILE A 574 -10.84 18.77 3.87
CA ILE A 574 -11.02 18.25 5.22
C ILE A 574 -9.80 18.61 6.07
N LEU A 575 -10.06 19.24 7.21
CA LEU A 575 -9.11 19.56 8.26
C LEU A 575 -9.25 18.57 9.40
N ALA A 576 -8.16 17.98 9.86
CA ALA A 576 -8.17 17.05 10.99
C ALA A 576 -7.14 17.44 12.05
N SER A 577 -7.58 17.51 13.30
CA SER A 577 -6.71 17.51 14.48
C SER A 577 -6.44 16.06 14.91
N GLN A 578 -5.88 15.85 16.11
CA GLN A 578 -5.67 14.48 16.62
C GLN A 578 -6.98 13.71 16.79
N ASN A 579 -8.05 14.39 17.22
CA ASN A 579 -9.30 13.74 17.63
C ASN A 579 -10.55 14.26 16.91
N ASN A 580 -10.46 15.39 16.21
CA ASN A 580 -11.61 16.08 15.61
C ASN A 580 -11.37 16.39 14.13
N ILE A 581 -12.45 16.57 13.39
CA ILE A 581 -12.44 16.85 11.95
C ILE A 581 -13.42 17.99 11.65
N VAL A 582 -13.01 18.89 10.74
CA VAL A 582 -13.84 19.94 10.16
C VAL A 582 -13.73 19.86 8.64
N GLY A 583 -14.87 19.87 7.94
CA GLY A 583 -14.91 19.99 6.48
C GLY A 583 -15.12 21.44 6.07
N LEU A 584 -14.22 21.99 5.26
CA LEU A 584 -14.42 23.26 4.59
C LEU A 584 -15.04 23.02 3.22
N GLU A 585 -16.08 23.78 2.88
CA GLU A 585 -16.71 23.74 1.55
C GLU A 585 -15.93 24.57 0.53
N GLU A 586 -15.28 25.64 0.99
CA GLU A 586 -14.36 26.52 0.25
C GLU A 586 -13.23 27.00 1.19
N GLY A 587 -12.15 27.53 0.63
CA GLY A 587 -11.06 28.12 1.42
C GLY A 587 -9.65 27.68 1.02
N VAL A 588 -9.49 26.78 0.05
CA VAL A 588 -8.14 26.31 -0.36
C VAL A 588 -7.61 27.15 -1.51
N ILE A 589 -6.45 27.78 -1.30
CA ILE A 589 -5.81 28.64 -2.28
C ILE A 589 -4.31 28.36 -2.42
N ILE A 590 -3.76 28.71 -3.58
CA ILE A 590 -2.34 28.98 -3.74
C ILE A 590 -2.15 30.46 -3.52
N ALA A 591 -1.39 30.83 -2.51
CA ALA A 591 -1.22 32.23 -2.12
C ALA A 591 -0.43 32.98 -3.19
N ALA A 592 -1.02 34.03 -3.75
CA ALA A 592 -0.34 34.90 -4.70
C ALA A 592 0.70 35.77 -3.99
N ARG A 593 1.87 35.90 -4.61
CA ARG A 593 2.97 36.75 -4.15
C ARG A 593 2.55 38.21 -4.00
N HIS A 594 3.04 38.84 -2.94
CA HIS A 594 2.71 40.21 -2.59
C HIS A 594 3.79 40.85 -1.71
N ILE A 595 3.78 42.17 -1.61
CA ILE A 595 4.63 42.95 -0.71
C ILE A 595 3.74 43.62 0.33
N HIS A 596 4.06 43.44 1.60
CA HIS A 596 3.57 44.27 2.68
C HIS A 596 4.52 45.46 2.86
N MET A 597 3.98 46.67 2.96
CA MET A 597 4.80 47.85 3.25
C MET A 597 4.00 48.94 4.00
N PRO A 598 4.64 49.67 4.94
CA PRO A 598 4.07 50.91 5.47
C PRO A 598 4.09 52.05 4.45
N SER A 599 3.29 53.09 4.67
CA SER A 599 3.14 54.22 3.74
C SER A 599 4.46 54.94 3.46
N LYS A 600 5.35 55.02 4.48
CA LYS A 600 6.70 55.59 4.34
C LYS A 600 7.55 54.82 3.34
N ASP A 601 7.44 53.49 3.32
CA ASP A 601 8.21 52.64 2.42
C ASP A 601 7.58 52.66 1.03
N ALA A 602 6.25 52.67 0.93
CA ALA A 602 5.55 52.89 -0.34
C ALA A 602 6.01 54.20 -1.03
N GLN A 603 6.08 55.29 -0.28
CA GLN A 603 6.62 56.57 -0.76
C GLN A 603 8.10 56.45 -1.19
N ARG A 604 8.94 55.77 -0.39
CA ARG A 604 10.35 55.52 -0.69
C ARG A 604 10.55 54.71 -1.97
N PHE A 605 9.71 53.72 -2.22
CA PHE A 605 9.76 52.87 -3.41
C PHE A 605 8.98 53.44 -4.62
N GLY A 606 8.27 54.55 -4.45
CA GLY A 606 7.49 55.20 -5.51
C GLY A 606 6.26 54.40 -5.95
N VAL A 607 5.67 53.64 -5.03
CA VAL A 607 4.48 52.81 -5.27
C VAL A 607 3.33 53.22 -4.34
N VAL A 608 2.10 52.84 -4.70
CA VAL A 608 0.89 53.04 -3.90
C VAL A 608 0.17 51.72 -3.66
N ASP A 609 -0.81 51.71 -2.76
CA ASP A 609 -1.62 50.51 -2.48
C ASP A 609 -2.24 49.95 -3.77
N LYS A 610 -2.20 48.62 -3.90
CA LYS A 610 -2.69 47.84 -5.03
C LYS A 610 -1.93 47.99 -6.35
N ASP A 611 -0.78 48.67 -6.35
CA ASP A 611 0.12 48.61 -7.49
C ASP A 611 0.56 47.16 -7.76
N VAL A 612 0.76 46.81 -9.03
CA VAL A 612 1.34 45.53 -9.44
C VAL A 612 2.72 45.79 -10.05
N VAL A 613 3.75 45.17 -9.47
CA VAL A 613 5.16 45.42 -9.80
C VAL A 613 5.89 44.16 -10.22
N SER A 614 7.04 44.34 -10.87
CA SER A 614 8.01 43.28 -11.13
C SER A 614 9.19 43.45 -10.20
N VAL A 615 9.56 42.37 -9.50
CA VAL A 615 10.63 42.38 -8.50
C VAL A 615 11.75 41.46 -8.94
N HIS A 616 12.94 42.02 -9.09
CA HIS A 616 14.16 41.27 -9.32
C HIS A 616 14.71 40.73 -8.00
N LEU A 617 14.70 39.41 -7.84
CA LEU A 617 15.23 38.73 -6.66
C LEU A 617 16.73 38.51 -6.82
N GLN A 618 17.51 38.99 -5.86
CA GLN A 618 18.96 38.85 -5.83
C GLN A 618 19.34 37.57 -5.08
N GLY A 619 20.19 36.73 -5.68
CA GLY A 619 20.63 35.47 -5.08
C GLY A 619 21.41 34.60 -6.05
N GLU A 620 21.69 33.36 -5.63
CA GLU A 620 22.42 32.35 -6.42
C GLU A 620 21.72 32.05 -7.75
N ARG A 621 20.39 32.12 -7.77
CA ARG A 621 19.57 31.97 -8.96
C ARG A 621 18.63 33.17 -9.13
N ALA A 622 19.23 34.30 -9.51
CA ALA A 622 18.49 35.54 -9.71
C ALA A 622 17.43 35.42 -10.82
N LEU A 623 16.25 35.99 -10.58
CA LEU A 623 15.17 36.09 -11.56
C LEU A 623 14.23 37.25 -11.24
N VAL A 624 13.39 37.60 -12.21
CA VAL A 624 12.34 38.61 -12.03
C VAL A 624 11.01 37.91 -11.83
N LEU A 625 10.37 38.16 -10.69
CA LEU A 625 8.98 37.78 -10.46
C LEU A 625 8.07 38.94 -10.86
N GLU A 626 7.24 38.69 -11.87
CA GLU A 626 6.21 39.62 -12.30
C GLU A 626 4.92 39.42 -11.51
N GLU A 627 4.02 40.39 -11.61
CA GLU A 627 2.68 40.33 -11.00
C GLU A 627 2.69 40.26 -9.47
N VAL A 628 3.58 41.04 -8.85
CA VAL A 628 3.67 41.17 -7.38
C VAL A 628 2.75 42.30 -6.92
N LEU A 629 1.73 41.97 -6.13
CA LEU A 629 0.80 42.96 -5.59
C LEU A 629 1.43 43.73 -4.42
N VAL A 630 1.37 45.05 -4.44
CA VAL A 630 1.76 45.92 -3.34
C VAL A 630 0.56 46.16 -2.41
N ARG A 631 0.73 45.91 -1.12
CA ARG A 631 -0.26 46.18 -0.07
C ARG A 631 0.31 47.18 0.91
N VAL A 632 -0.30 48.37 1.00
CA VAL A 632 0.17 49.46 1.86
C VAL A 632 -0.71 49.59 3.09
N ASN A 633 -0.12 49.43 4.27
CA ASN A 633 -0.76 49.67 5.55
C ASN A 633 0.33 50.01 6.59
N ASP A 634 0.12 51.03 7.41
CA ASP A 634 1.11 51.47 8.40
C ASP A 634 1.37 50.45 9.53
N ASP A 635 0.48 49.47 9.71
CA ASP A 635 0.67 48.35 10.63
C ASP A 635 1.56 47.23 10.05
N PHE A 636 1.92 47.30 8.76
CA PHE A 636 2.77 46.29 8.13
C PHE A 636 4.26 46.50 8.40
N ALA A 637 5.00 45.40 8.42
CA ALA A 637 6.45 45.42 8.24
C ALA A 637 6.79 45.25 6.75
N LEU A 638 7.85 45.91 6.28
CA LEU A 638 8.30 45.77 4.90
C LEU A 638 8.83 44.36 4.62
N SER A 639 8.08 43.57 3.84
CA SER A 639 8.54 42.27 3.32
C SER A 639 7.77 41.83 2.09
N MET A 640 8.47 41.16 1.17
CA MET A 640 7.86 40.44 0.05
C MET A 640 7.62 38.99 0.46
N HIS A 641 6.39 38.49 0.28
CA HIS A 641 6.04 37.10 0.50
C HIS A 641 5.90 36.36 -0.82
N ILE A 642 6.59 35.23 -0.91
CA ILE A 642 6.52 34.26 -2.02
C ILE A 642 6.26 32.86 -1.47
N ASP A 643 5.65 31.98 -2.25
CA ASP A 643 5.41 30.60 -1.81
C ASP A 643 6.69 29.74 -1.87
N ILE A 644 6.61 28.49 -1.39
CA ILE A 644 7.75 27.56 -1.37
C ILE A 644 8.23 27.21 -2.79
N ASP A 645 7.32 27.06 -3.76
CA ASP A 645 7.69 26.67 -5.12
C ASP A 645 8.47 27.83 -5.78
N GLU A 646 8.05 29.07 -5.55
CA GLU A 646 8.73 30.30 -5.96
C GLU A 646 10.07 30.47 -5.24
N GLY A 647 10.12 30.26 -3.93
CA GLY A 647 11.35 30.30 -3.14
C GLY A 647 12.41 29.32 -3.62
N ASN A 648 11.99 28.08 -3.91
CA ASN A 648 12.87 27.06 -4.49
C ASN A 648 13.37 27.46 -5.88
N SER A 649 12.55 28.17 -6.67
CA SER A 649 12.95 28.61 -8.02
C SER A 649 14.10 29.61 -8.02
N VAL A 650 14.29 30.36 -6.93
CA VAL A 650 15.33 31.40 -6.78
C VAL A 650 16.49 31.00 -5.88
N CYS A 651 16.51 29.76 -5.38
CA CYS A 651 17.43 29.32 -4.33
C CYS A 651 17.40 30.25 -3.11
N TRP A 652 16.19 30.58 -2.65
CA TRP A 652 15.97 31.55 -1.57
C TRP A 652 16.75 31.19 -0.31
N ASN A 653 17.31 32.21 0.34
CA ASN A 653 17.86 32.16 1.69
C ASN A 653 17.50 33.45 2.45
N LYS A 654 17.90 33.55 3.73
CA LYS A 654 17.50 34.68 4.60
C LYS A 654 18.06 36.03 4.17
N ASP A 655 19.12 36.04 3.37
CA ASP A 655 19.75 37.25 2.86
C ASP A 655 19.21 37.61 1.46
N THR A 656 18.27 36.82 0.91
CA THR A 656 17.60 37.13 -0.35
C THR A 656 16.76 38.39 -0.20
N THR A 657 17.06 39.37 -1.05
CA THR A 657 16.31 40.62 -1.13
C THR A 657 15.85 40.87 -2.56
N GLY A 658 14.77 41.62 -2.70
CA GLY A 658 14.14 41.97 -3.96
C GLY A 658 14.28 43.45 -4.28
N ARG A 659 14.47 43.79 -5.55
CA ARG A 659 14.42 45.17 -6.03
C ARG A 659 13.27 45.34 -7.01
N ILE A 660 12.43 46.35 -6.80
CA ILE A 660 11.38 46.70 -7.78
C ILE A 660 12.07 47.24 -9.04
N VAL A 661 11.83 46.60 -10.19
CA VAL A 661 12.47 46.95 -11.46
C VAL A 661 11.50 47.51 -12.49
N ALA A 662 10.21 47.22 -12.34
CA ALA A 662 9.17 47.78 -13.18
C ALA A 662 7.85 47.88 -12.41
N LYS A 663 7.01 48.85 -12.80
CA LYS A 663 5.62 48.97 -12.38
C LYS A 663 4.76 48.72 -13.62
N LYS A 664 3.76 47.84 -13.51
CA LYS A 664 2.82 47.58 -14.61
C LYS A 664 1.96 48.85 -14.78
N GLN A 665 2.00 49.48 -15.94
CA GLN A 665 1.04 50.56 -16.26
C GLN A 665 -0.36 49.95 -16.26
N ALA A 666 -1.30 50.58 -15.55
CA ALA A 666 -2.71 50.21 -15.64
C ALA A 666 -3.15 50.39 -17.10
N PHE A 667 -3.72 49.33 -17.70
CA PHE A 667 -4.46 49.43 -18.95
C PHE A 667 -5.87 49.96 -18.68
#